data_AF-A0A8H2XU70-F1
#
_entry.id   AF-A0A8H2XU70-F1
#
_cell.length_a   1.000
_cell.length_b   1.000
_cell.length_c   1.000
_cell.angle_alpha   90.00
_cell.angle_beta   90.00
_cell.angle_gamma   90.00
#
_symmetry.space_group_name_H-M   'P 1'
#
loop_
_entity.id
_entity.type
_entity.pdbx_description
1 polymer ?
#
loop_
_entity_poly.entity_id
_entity_poly.type
_entity_poly.pdbx_seq_one_letter_code
_entity_poly.pdbx_strand_id
1 'polypeptide(L)'
;MSTSSPSRSTRRVKLDLGSKPPEEPTPKSLKTMNLIPDWASKAASKRRSWKLLVRCWVATWVCFILILPNKTLSAMGNAAFFAALASLIAPPAMALQMYFFAMLTLMIGCLLGWAWGSAAMAAALQARDQVLLSRALLSTQQAATNQANPDAYFRKAVFRGDFLDARSTVVFGVFLGIGAFVLALMRIKSPKLTLMSIFGTIFLDVICSYGPLFPSGQYLILQTFLVSSSIYLAVGLVTIILIFPETLSHEWLESYAGVLDLVKSLVDMQEKVLTDSPEQLDIDTEGNTITKIDGIQAGVLAAFQAFTAKSPMLNLEFSYGRWSAADVQALELPLRALLTRARGLSSFTTQYSHHLCTRVDSLPPSSTVSRVTTTSGDTSESPDGTQTPKKSKHKKTTLRVQDTHRLLHVRGHVTALEVSQHMHITDMIPIVYSSTANLRKSLSKALENMSAAIRDVNSRRYKSVKQEPLDNLRSAREALREALTAYKESGRIAIVQPLADAVDSVSGKLLDERGRPTVSFRPLFICFVLESNLCWTVEATINLMNQLIELMEERKRNRLWAPTGLRKIGNLLRREEGTAPIQGDVNPMPEPSNDDEYSRVYRRDPDARPPKGVIQLLTYAIWSFAIKYTIVTIALWLPQVLRSSAEFTYNEKGLWALIMAQLGLNMYMSDQIGQFVARILGTVVGGVIGMLIWYIGSGHGTGNPYGIAAAFGVFTIPMLFARLFWTQRMVECIMLSTTSVLVAGYSWIDTQLPSQGNPGYGYEIFWRRVVLVLVGFAASFVMMILPPQSSRKALRLGTASTVSQISQLYGLLISSWLTVEEEAEDEKADGKEDPTAENKPTSHPYEKWQPAFRAKLMSVASALAAQKMQMVTVKWERNIRGGWPAEHYEKLLEVQIKMLSDLIQLAGALSVLSPKWRNRLLHKTSFLNPNLISDVMAIFGIVSMSLETGHPVHDVLPSNLLDRSVYHDEQSRMVGERFKRFDRIDGEEAAESAPITDEPLTGQKLMSMEYSTFATGVSAAFHLLHALDQIHLITKELCGAIPLEGYSRWREEYELKHLGHSV
;
A
#
# COMPACT_ATOMS: atom_id res chain seq x y z
N MET A 1 -77.27 -29.30 -33.54
CA MET A 1 -77.45 -27.97 -34.18
C MET A 1 -76.43 -27.00 -33.60
N SER A 2 -75.72 -26.31 -34.50
CA SER A 2 -74.86 -25.11 -34.35
C SER A 2 -73.67 -25.10 -33.36
N THR A 3 -72.50 -25.48 -33.90
CA THR A 3 -71.29 -24.62 -34.09
C THR A 3 -70.81 -23.69 -32.95
N SER A 4 -69.62 -23.96 -32.39
CA SER A 4 -68.33 -23.30 -32.71
C SER A 4 -67.37 -23.19 -31.50
N SER A 5 -66.10 -23.45 -31.75
CA SER A 5 -64.92 -23.27 -30.87
C SER A 5 -63.95 -22.27 -31.55
N PRO A 6 -62.81 -21.83 -30.98
CA PRO A 6 -62.40 -21.61 -29.57
C PRO A 6 -61.67 -20.25 -29.36
N SER A 7 -61.32 -19.88 -28.11
CA SER A 7 -60.09 -19.10 -27.88
C SER A 7 -59.42 -19.48 -26.54
N ARG A 8 -58.14 -19.84 -26.63
CA ARG A 8 -57.24 -20.18 -25.51
C ARG A 8 -56.69 -18.86 -24.94
N SER A 9 -56.81 -18.66 -23.62
CA SER A 9 -55.97 -17.75 -22.86
C SER A 9 -55.18 -18.50 -21.80
N THR A 10 -53.90 -18.16 -21.70
CA THR A 10 -52.87 -18.77 -20.86
C THR A 10 -53.10 -18.44 -19.39
N ARG A 11 -53.27 -19.48 -18.57
CA ARG A 11 -53.47 -19.39 -17.12
C ARG A 11 -52.14 -19.04 -16.45
N ARG A 12 -51.98 -17.78 -16.00
CA ARG A 12 -50.93 -17.39 -15.05
C ARG A 12 -51.09 -18.19 -13.76
N VAL A 13 -50.03 -18.87 -13.35
CA VAL A 13 -49.92 -19.48 -12.02
C VAL A 13 -49.72 -18.34 -11.01
N LYS A 14 -50.68 -18.17 -10.10
CA LYS A 14 -50.54 -17.33 -8.90
C LYS A 14 -49.62 -18.07 -7.93
N LEU A 15 -48.47 -17.47 -7.60
CA LEU A 15 -47.64 -17.86 -6.48
C LEU A 15 -48.19 -17.18 -5.22
N ASP A 16 -48.78 -17.98 -4.33
CA ASP A 16 -49.20 -17.54 -2.99
C ASP A 16 -47.95 -17.29 -2.11
N LEU A 17 -47.65 -16.01 -1.89
CA LEU A 17 -46.70 -15.53 -0.88
C LEU A 17 -47.41 -15.52 0.48
N GLY A 18 -47.37 -16.65 1.19
CA GLY A 18 -48.09 -16.77 2.45
C GLY A 18 -47.75 -17.97 3.32
N SER A 19 -46.46 -18.32 3.51
CA SER A 19 -46.06 -19.22 4.58
C SER A 19 -44.63 -18.94 5.05
N LYS A 20 -44.49 -18.37 6.25
CA LYS A 20 -43.20 -18.32 6.95
C LYS A 20 -42.73 -19.75 7.23
N PRO A 21 -41.47 -20.12 6.93
CA PRO A 21 -40.92 -21.39 7.37
C PRO A 21 -40.71 -21.37 8.90
N PRO A 22 -40.74 -22.54 9.57
CA PRO A 22 -40.55 -22.62 11.01
C PRO A 22 -39.11 -22.20 11.37
N GLU A 23 -38.97 -21.30 12.35
CA GLU A 23 -37.69 -20.90 12.92
C GLU A 23 -37.03 -22.10 13.60
N GLU A 24 -35.92 -22.59 13.03
CA GLU A 24 -34.95 -23.39 13.78
C GLU A 24 -34.32 -22.50 14.87
N PRO A 25 -34.19 -22.98 16.12
CA PRO A 25 -33.57 -22.21 17.18
C PRO A 25 -32.07 -22.03 16.89
N THR A 26 -31.71 -20.85 16.38
CA THR A 26 -30.32 -20.41 16.31
C THR A 26 -29.70 -20.47 17.71
N PRO A 27 -28.51 -21.06 17.89
CA PRO A 27 -27.85 -21.05 19.18
C PRO A 27 -27.54 -19.60 19.54
N LYS A 28 -28.06 -19.16 20.70
CA LYS A 28 -27.83 -17.83 21.27
C LYS A 28 -26.33 -17.64 21.48
N SER A 29 -25.64 -17.11 20.47
CA SER A 29 -24.29 -16.58 20.61
C SER A 29 -24.33 -15.44 21.62
N LEU A 30 -23.55 -15.58 22.70
CA LEU A 30 -23.44 -14.63 23.79
C LEU A 30 -23.14 -13.23 23.23
N LYS A 31 -24.00 -12.25 23.59
CA LYS A 31 -23.88 -10.82 23.28
C LYS A 31 -22.55 -10.16 23.73
N THR A 32 -21.65 -10.89 24.39
CA THR A 32 -20.33 -10.44 24.82
C THR A 32 -19.29 -10.41 23.68
N MET A 33 -19.56 -11.00 22.51
CA MET A 33 -18.63 -10.99 21.36
C MET A 33 -18.57 -9.66 20.59
N ASN A 34 -19.47 -8.70 20.86
CA ASN A 34 -19.48 -7.40 20.15
C ASN A 34 -18.47 -6.36 20.71
N LEU A 35 -17.78 -6.64 21.81
CA LEU A 35 -16.74 -5.76 22.35
C LEU A 35 -15.33 -6.07 21.82
N ILE A 36 -15.12 -7.24 21.22
CA ILE A 36 -13.79 -7.69 20.77
C ILE A 36 -13.60 -7.24 19.32
N PRO A 37 -12.58 -6.42 19.01
CA PRO A 37 -12.30 -6.02 17.63
C PRO A 37 -12.09 -7.22 16.69
N ASP A 38 -12.53 -7.10 15.44
CA ASP A 38 -12.42 -8.15 14.43
C ASP A 38 -10.99 -8.69 14.22
N TRP A 39 -9.97 -7.84 14.40
CA TRP A 39 -8.57 -8.27 14.27
C TRP A 39 -8.19 -9.26 15.38
N ALA A 40 -8.70 -9.04 16.60
CA ALA A 40 -8.39 -9.86 17.77
C ALA A 40 -9.14 -11.19 17.72
N SER A 41 -10.41 -11.18 17.32
CA SER A 41 -11.20 -12.40 17.15
C SER A 41 -10.62 -13.29 16.03
N LYS A 42 -10.25 -12.69 14.88
CA LYS A 42 -9.58 -13.40 13.78
C LYS A 42 -8.24 -13.99 14.21
N ALA A 43 -7.42 -13.24 14.94
CA ALA A 43 -6.13 -13.74 15.42
C ALA A 43 -6.30 -14.86 16.45
N ALA A 44 -7.21 -14.72 17.41
CA ALA A 44 -7.47 -15.69 18.47
C ALA A 44 -8.09 -17.00 17.94
N SER A 45 -8.84 -16.95 16.83
CA SER A 45 -9.42 -18.16 16.21
C SER A 45 -8.37 -19.11 15.61
N LYS A 46 -7.17 -18.61 15.27
CA LYS A 46 -6.15 -19.38 14.55
C LYS A 46 -5.18 -20.07 15.52
N ARG A 47 -5.07 -21.40 15.42
CA ARG A 47 -4.10 -22.19 16.20
C ARG A 47 -2.64 -21.77 16.00
N ARG A 48 -2.28 -21.32 14.79
CA ARG A 48 -0.93 -20.81 14.47
C ARG A 48 -0.57 -19.57 15.30
N SER A 49 -1.53 -18.65 15.49
CA SER A 49 -1.35 -17.44 16.31
C SER A 49 -0.97 -17.79 17.74
N TRP A 50 -1.64 -18.79 18.33
CA TRP A 50 -1.32 -19.27 19.67
C TRP A 50 0.05 -19.93 19.78
N LYS A 51 0.47 -20.74 18.79
CA LYS A 51 1.82 -21.30 18.75
C LYS A 51 2.90 -20.21 18.72
N LEU A 52 2.68 -19.19 17.89
CA LEU A 52 3.56 -18.03 17.78
C LEU A 52 3.62 -17.24 19.08
N LEU A 53 2.45 -16.99 19.70
CA LEU A 53 2.34 -16.29 20.97
C LEU A 53 3.10 -17.03 22.07
N VAL A 54 2.89 -18.34 22.21
CA VAL A 54 3.57 -19.16 23.23
C VAL A 54 5.08 -19.10 23.06
N ARG A 55 5.59 -19.23 21.82
CA ARG A 55 7.03 -19.15 21.54
C ARG A 55 7.64 -17.80 21.97
N CYS A 56 7.00 -16.70 21.57
CA CYS A 56 7.43 -15.35 21.96
C CYS A 56 7.29 -15.11 23.46
N TRP A 57 6.20 -15.57 24.06
CA TRP A 57 5.92 -15.43 25.49
C TRP A 57 6.94 -16.16 26.34
N VAL A 58 7.27 -17.42 26.02
CA VAL A 58 8.31 -18.17 26.74
C VAL A 58 9.66 -17.45 26.64
N ALA A 59 10.04 -16.97 25.46
CA ALA A 59 11.31 -16.25 25.30
C ALA A 59 11.39 -14.99 26.18
N THR A 60 10.35 -14.15 26.15
CA THR A 60 10.29 -12.92 26.95
C THR A 60 10.24 -13.23 28.45
N TRP A 61 9.47 -14.24 28.84
CA TRP A 61 9.32 -14.63 30.24
C TRP A 61 10.61 -15.20 30.81
N VAL A 62 11.32 -16.06 30.07
CA VAL A 62 12.64 -16.59 30.46
C VAL A 62 13.65 -15.47 30.60
N CYS A 63 13.70 -14.52 29.65
CA CYS A 63 14.58 -13.35 29.76
C CYS A 63 14.32 -12.53 31.03
N PHE A 64 13.06 -12.40 31.46
CA PHE A 64 12.73 -11.71 32.70
C PHE A 64 13.09 -12.53 33.94
N ILE A 65 12.84 -13.85 33.93
CA ILE A 65 13.21 -14.75 35.03
C ILE A 65 14.72 -14.71 35.28
N LEU A 66 15.55 -14.61 34.23
CA LEU A 66 17.00 -14.53 34.37
C LEU A 66 17.50 -13.29 35.12
N ILE A 67 16.67 -12.24 35.25
CA ILE A 67 17.00 -11.03 36.01
C ILE A 67 16.83 -11.26 37.53
N LEU A 68 16.04 -12.26 37.93
CA LEU A 68 15.62 -12.42 39.33
C LEU A 68 16.68 -13.04 40.24
N PRO A 69 17.43 -14.10 39.82
CA PRO A 69 18.49 -14.67 40.65
C PRO A 69 19.69 -13.73 40.77
N ASN A 70 20.16 -13.50 42.00
CA ASN A 70 21.31 -12.61 42.28
C ASN A 70 22.59 -12.96 41.50
N LYS A 71 22.86 -14.25 41.28
CA LYS A 71 24.03 -14.68 40.48
C LYS A 71 23.94 -14.17 39.05
N THR A 72 22.80 -14.40 38.39
CA THR A 72 22.58 -13.97 37.01
C THR A 72 22.47 -12.45 36.92
N LEU A 73 21.79 -11.82 37.87
CA LEU A 73 21.67 -10.37 37.98
C LEU A 73 23.03 -9.67 38.11
N SER A 74 23.94 -10.21 38.93
CA SER A 74 25.29 -9.68 39.08
C SER A 74 26.13 -9.79 37.80
N ALA A 75 25.92 -10.83 37.00
CA ALA A 75 26.60 -11.01 35.71
C ALA A 75 26.04 -10.09 34.62
N MET A 76 24.72 -9.84 34.64
CA MET A 76 24.05 -8.94 33.70
C MET A 76 24.22 -7.45 34.09
N GLY A 77 24.43 -7.16 35.37
CA GLY A 77 24.62 -5.84 35.94
C GLY A 77 23.39 -4.93 35.81
N ASN A 78 23.62 -3.61 35.88
CA ASN A 78 22.55 -2.60 35.87
C ASN A 78 21.74 -2.53 34.56
N ALA A 79 22.15 -3.25 33.51
CA ALA A 79 21.46 -3.33 32.23
C ALA A 79 20.66 -4.64 32.05
N ALA A 80 20.43 -5.41 33.12
CA ALA A 80 19.80 -6.73 33.02
C ALA A 80 18.40 -6.72 32.35
N PHE A 81 17.62 -5.66 32.57
CA PHE A 81 16.31 -5.45 31.91
C PHE A 81 16.39 -5.47 30.38
N PHE A 82 17.57 -5.20 29.81
CA PHE A 82 17.78 -5.09 28.37
C PHE A 82 17.52 -6.41 27.63
N ALA A 83 17.70 -7.56 28.30
CA ALA A 83 17.41 -8.87 27.70
C ALA A 83 15.90 -9.04 27.40
N ALA A 84 15.04 -8.73 28.38
CA ALA A 84 13.59 -8.75 28.20
C ALA A 84 13.12 -7.64 27.25
N LEU A 85 13.76 -6.47 27.30
CA LEU A 85 13.52 -5.35 26.39
C LEU A 85 13.76 -5.73 24.92
N ALA A 86 14.93 -6.31 24.62
CA ALA A 86 15.30 -6.73 23.27
C ALA A 86 14.31 -7.79 22.73
N SER A 87 13.81 -8.68 23.60
CA SER A 87 12.77 -9.65 23.27
C SER A 87 11.44 -9.03 22.86
N LEU A 88 11.06 -7.88 23.42
CA LEU A 88 9.80 -7.21 23.09
C LEU A 88 9.91 -6.33 21.85
N ILE A 89 11.08 -5.74 21.61
CA ILE A 89 11.38 -4.97 20.41
C ILE A 89 11.37 -5.88 19.18
N ALA A 90 12.13 -6.97 19.24
CA ALA A 90 12.34 -7.89 18.13
C ALA A 90 12.05 -9.34 18.55
N PRO A 91 10.78 -9.71 18.82
CA PRO A 91 10.42 -11.04 19.32
C PRO A 91 10.78 -12.16 18.34
N PRO A 92 10.92 -13.41 18.82
CA PRO A 92 11.16 -14.59 17.99
C PRO A 92 9.92 -15.01 17.19
N ALA A 93 9.32 -14.07 16.45
CA ALA A 93 8.08 -14.24 15.71
C ALA A 93 8.30 -14.66 14.25
N MET A 94 9.51 -14.51 13.72
CA MET A 94 9.84 -14.79 12.33
C MET A 94 10.34 -16.23 12.15
N ALA A 95 10.40 -16.72 10.90
CA ALA A 95 11.14 -17.94 10.58
C ALA A 95 12.60 -17.88 11.04
N LEU A 96 13.18 -19.05 11.34
CA LEU A 96 14.52 -19.18 11.94
C LEU A 96 15.60 -18.37 11.22
N GLN A 97 15.69 -18.49 9.89
CA GLN A 97 16.71 -17.81 9.10
C GLN A 97 16.56 -16.27 9.16
N MET A 98 15.33 -15.78 9.07
CA MET A 98 15.03 -14.33 9.14
C MET A 98 15.39 -13.77 10.52
N TYR A 99 15.05 -14.52 11.56
CA TYR A 99 15.38 -14.14 12.93
C TYR A 99 16.89 -14.11 13.16
N PHE A 100 17.62 -15.12 12.69
CA PHE A 100 19.07 -15.16 12.78
C PHE A 100 19.72 -13.94 12.11
N PHE A 101 19.32 -13.60 10.87
CA PHE A 101 19.84 -12.40 10.20
C PHE A 101 19.46 -11.11 10.93
N ALA A 102 18.22 -10.97 11.40
CA ALA A 102 17.81 -9.78 12.15
C ALA A 102 18.64 -9.59 13.44
N MET A 103 18.87 -10.67 14.18
CA MET A 103 19.70 -10.62 15.38
C MET A 103 21.18 -10.40 15.07
N LEU A 104 21.69 -10.93 13.96
CA LEU A 104 23.04 -10.65 13.50
C LEU A 104 23.21 -9.15 13.19
N THR A 105 22.24 -8.52 12.50
CA THR A 105 22.27 -7.07 12.26
C THR A 105 22.18 -6.26 13.55
N LEU A 106 21.45 -6.75 14.57
CA LEU A 106 21.40 -6.17 15.91
C LEU A 106 22.80 -6.16 16.55
N MET A 107 23.48 -7.31 16.56
CA MET A 107 24.83 -7.45 17.11
C MET A 107 25.87 -6.64 16.35
N ILE A 108 25.82 -6.62 15.02
CA ILE A 108 26.71 -5.76 14.21
C ILE A 108 26.49 -4.29 14.58
N GLY A 109 25.25 -3.86 14.78
CA GLY A 109 24.93 -2.50 15.22
C GLY A 109 25.55 -2.18 16.57
N CYS A 110 25.40 -3.07 17.56
CA CYS A 110 26.01 -2.94 18.89
C CYS A 110 27.54 -2.83 18.80
N LEU A 111 28.18 -3.71 18.01
CA LEU A 111 29.63 -3.73 17.84
C LEU A 111 30.14 -2.49 17.11
N LEU A 112 29.41 -1.97 16.11
CA LEU A 112 29.75 -0.76 15.39
C LEU A 112 29.67 0.48 16.30
N GLY A 113 28.60 0.60 17.09
CA GLY A 113 28.46 1.67 18.09
C GLY A 113 29.56 1.60 19.15
N TRP A 114 29.90 0.40 19.62
CA TRP A 114 31.00 0.17 20.55
C TRP A 114 32.37 0.51 19.96
N ALA A 115 32.66 0.07 18.73
CA ALA A 115 33.94 0.33 18.06
C ALA A 115 34.15 1.83 17.82
N TRP A 116 33.11 2.53 17.33
CA TRP A 116 33.16 3.98 17.11
C TRP A 116 33.28 4.75 18.43
N GLY A 117 32.53 4.37 19.47
CA GLY A 117 32.66 4.97 20.79
C GLY A 117 34.00 4.68 21.47
N SER A 118 34.60 3.51 21.23
CA SER A 118 35.94 3.16 21.73
C SER A 118 37.03 3.99 21.03
N ALA A 119 36.88 4.24 19.73
CA ALA A 119 37.74 5.19 19.02
C ALA A 119 37.61 6.61 19.60
N ALA A 120 36.39 7.04 19.91
CA ALA A 120 36.15 8.31 20.59
C ALA A 120 36.86 8.38 21.95
N MET A 121 36.76 7.32 22.76
CA MET A 121 37.44 7.20 24.06
C MET A 121 38.96 7.30 23.91
N ALA A 122 39.56 6.56 22.97
CA ALA A 122 41.00 6.57 22.75
C ALA A 122 41.51 7.97 22.35
N ALA A 123 40.82 8.62 21.41
CA ALA A 123 41.15 9.98 20.99
C ALA A 123 40.95 11.01 22.12
N ALA A 124 39.89 10.87 22.89
CA ALA A 124 39.55 11.79 23.98
C ALA A 124 40.52 11.69 25.16
N LEU A 125 41.10 10.51 25.42
CA LEU A 125 42.14 10.33 26.44
C LEU A 125 43.47 10.97 26.05
N GLN A 126 43.82 10.94 24.75
CA GLN A 126 45.02 11.61 24.24
C GLN A 126 44.88 13.13 24.27
N ALA A 127 43.68 13.65 24.02
CA ALA A 127 43.41 15.09 24.07
C ALA A 127 43.34 15.66 25.50
N ARG A 128 43.28 14.78 26.53
CA ARG A 128 43.02 15.18 27.92
C ARG A 128 44.23 15.83 28.58
N ASP A 129 43.99 16.88 29.36
CA ASP A 129 45.01 17.52 30.18
C ASP A 129 45.37 16.65 31.41
N GLN A 130 46.58 16.07 31.36
CA GLN A 130 47.11 15.21 32.41
C GLN A 130 47.40 15.96 33.72
N VAL A 131 47.70 17.26 33.64
CA VAL A 131 47.97 18.09 34.83
C VAL A 131 46.67 18.38 35.58
N LEU A 132 45.60 18.69 34.85
CA LEU A 132 44.28 18.89 35.45
C LEU A 132 43.75 17.59 36.05
N LEU A 133 43.89 16.47 35.34
CA LEU A 133 43.45 15.16 35.81
C LEU A 133 44.16 14.73 37.10
N SER A 134 45.49 14.85 37.15
CA SER A 134 46.25 14.49 38.36
C SER A 134 45.88 15.34 39.56
N ARG A 135 45.66 16.64 39.38
CA ARG A 135 45.13 17.53 40.45
C ARG A 135 43.74 17.12 40.91
N ALA A 136 42.83 16.83 39.98
CA ALA A 136 41.47 16.39 40.30
C ALA A 136 41.48 15.05 41.07
N LEU A 137 42.30 14.08 40.66
CA LEU A 137 42.48 12.80 41.35
C LEU A 137 43.03 12.96 42.76
N LEU A 138 44.08 13.78 42.95
CA LEU A 138 44.64 14.03 44.28
C LEU A 138 43.62 14.71 45.21
N SER A 139 42.91 15.73 44.71
CA SER A 139 41.89 16.44 45.51
C SER A 139 40.71 15.54 45.91
N THR A 140 40.26 14.67 45.00
CA THR A 140 39.16 13.73 45.26
C THR A 140 39.60 12.59 46.16
N GLN A 141 40.83 12.09 46.05
CA GLN A 141 41.40 11.11 46.99
C GLN A 141 41.51 11.69 48.40
N GLN A 142 42.04 12.91 48.55
CA GLN A 142 42.12 13.57 49.86
C GLN A 142 40.74 13.80 50.48
N ALA A 143 39.75 14.20 49.68
CA ALA A 143 38.37 14.36 50.14
C ALA A 143 37.70 13.02 50.48
N ALA A 144 38.06 11.93 49.78
CA ALA A 144 37.53 10.59 50.02
C ALA A 144 38.02 9.97 51.33
N THR A 145 39.26 10.25 51.75
CA THR A 145 39.85 9.74 53.00
C THR A 145 39.05 10.15 54.24
N ASN A 146 38.36 11.29 54.18
CA ASN A 146 37.55 11.83 55.28
C ASN A 146 36.10 11.31 55.30
N GLN A 147 35.75 10.38 54.40
CA GLN A 147 34.39 9.83 54.27
C GLN A 147 34.32 8.39 54.78
N ALA A 148 33.15 8.01 55.32
CA ALA A 148 32.92 6.66 55.83
C ALA A 148 33.02 5.56 54.76
N ASN A 149 32.83 5.90 53.48
CA ASN A 149 33.00 4.99 52.36
C ASN A 149 33.71 5.72 51.19
N PRO A 150 35.06 5.59 51.09
CA PRO A 150 35.86 6.31 50.10
C PRO A 150 35.50 5.92 48.66
N ASP A 151 35.15 4.65 48.41
CA ASP A 151 34.77 4.17 47.08
C ASP A 151 33.43 4.75 46.62
N ALA A 152 32.46 4.86 47.54
CA ALA A 152 31.16 5.45 47.23
C ALA A 152 31.30 6.95 46.92
N TYR A 153 32.17 7.66 47.66
CA TYR A 153 32.48 9.06 47.39
C TYR A 153 33.16 9.22 46.03
N PHE A 154 34.14 8.37 45.71
CA PHE A 154 34.83 8.41 44.42
C PHE A 154 33.87 8.19 43.24
N ARG A 155 32.98 7.20 43.34
CA ARG A 155 31.92 6.97 42.33
C ARG A 155 31.00 8.18 42.18
N LYS A 156 30.64 8.84 43.30
CA LYS A 156 29.84 10.07 43.25
C LYS A 156 30.60 11.20 42.56
N ALA A 157 31.89 11.38 42.85
CA ALA A 157 32.73 12.40 42.22
C ALA A 157 32.84 12.22 40.69
N VAL A 158 32.89 10.97 40.22
CA VAL A 158 32.84 10.64 38.77
C VAL A 158 31.57 11.21 38.13
N PHE A 159 30.39 10.85 38.65
CA PHE A 159 29.12 11.26 38.05
C PHE A 159 28.72 12.70 38.38
N ARG A 160 29.35 13.31 39.38
CA ARG A 160 29.31 14.76 39.63
C ARG A 160 30.08 15.55 38.57
N GLY A 161 30.94 14.87 37.80
CA GLY A 161 31.72 15.49 36.74
C GLY A 161 32.98 16.20 37.24
N ASP A 162 33.52 15.81 38.41
CA ASP A 162 34.73 16.42 38.96
C ASP A 162 35.99 16.15 38.12
N PHE A 163 35.94 15.11 37.28
CA PHE A 163 37.02 14.77 36.34
C PHE A 163 36.81 15.34 34.93
N LEU A 164 35.71 16.03 34.64
CA LEU A 164 35.44 16.53 33.29
C LEU A 164 36.54 17.47 32.80
N ASP A 165 37.03 17.21 31.58
CA ASP A 165 37.96 18.07 30.86
C ASP A 165 37.29 18.53 29.55
N ALA A 166 37.38 19.83 29.27
CA ALA A 166 36.84 20.43 28.06
C ALA A 166 37.43 19.81 26.79
N ARG A 167 38.75 19.54 26.76
CA ARG A 167 39.40 18.98 25.56
C ARG A 167 38.88 17.58 25.24
N SER A 168 38.86 16.72 26.26
CA SER A 168 38.33 15.35 26.15
C SER A 168 36.84 15.34 25.78
N THR A 169 36.04 16.21 26.42
CA THR A 169 34.59 16.32 26.18
C THR A 169 34.28 16.74 24.74
N VAL A 170 35.00 17.73 24.19
CA VAL A 170 34.80 18.17 22.80
C VAL A 170 35.06 17.02 21.81
N VAL A 171 36.10 16.20 22.04
CA VAL A 171 36.37 15.02 21.19
C VAL A 171 35.19 14.04 21.21
N PHE A 172 34.64 13.71 22.39
CA PHE A 172 33.44 12.88 22.47
C PHE A 172 32.24 13.49 21.73
N GLY A 173 32.04 14.81 21.83
CA GLY A 173 30.97 15.52 21.14
C GLY A 173 31.09 15.44 19.61
N VAL A 174 32.32 15.57 19.07
CA VAL A 174 32.59 15.43 17.63
C VAL A 174 32.29 14.00 17.15
N PHE A 175 32.77 12.99 17.87
CA PHE A 175 32.51 11.58 17.52
C PHE A 175 31.03 11.21 17.62
N LEU A 176 30.32 11.70 18.64
CA LEU A 176 28.88 11.55 18.79
C LEU A 176 28.15 12.20 17.61
N GLY A 177 28.52 13.43 17.25
CA GLY A 177 27.89 14.17 16.16
C GLY A 177 28.04 13.50 14.80
N ILE A 178 29.26 13.06 14.46
CA ILE A 178 29.56 12.34 13.22
C ILE A 178 28.88 10.97 13.21
N GLY A 179 28.97 10.22 14.31
CA GLY A 179 28.38 8.88 14.39
C GLY A 179 26.85 8.93 14.30
N ALA A 180 26.20 9.86 15.02
CA ALA A 180 24.77 10.09 14.93
C ALA A 180 24.33 10.49 13.51
N PHE A 181 25.10 11.35 12.84
CA PHE A 181 24.84 11.77 11.45
C PHE A 181 24.88 10.58 10.47
N VAL A 182 25.94 9.77 10.52
CA VAL A 182 26.10 8.60 9.64
C VAL A 182 25.02 7.56 9.89
N LEU A 183 24.70 7.26 11.16
CA LEU A 183 23.67 6.30 11.52
C LEU A 183 22.26 6.79 11.14
N ALA A 184 22.00 8.10 11.17
CA ALA A 184 20.76 8.71 10.68
C ALA A 184 20.64 8.61 9.15
N LEU A 185 21.73 8.88 8.40
CA LEU A 185 21.76 8.70 6.95
C LEU A 185 21.53 7.24 6.54
N MET A 186 22.14 6.30 7.26
CA MET A 186 21.96 4.87 7.04
C MET A 186 20.50 4.43 7.23
N ARG A 187 19.80 5.01 8.23
CA ARG A 187 18.38 4.75 8.47
C ARG A 187 17.50 5.19 7.30
N ILE A 188 17.83 6.32 6.67
CA ILE A 188 17.08 6.84 5.52
C ILE A 188 17.40 6.05 4.26
N LYS A 189 18.69 5.92 3.92
CA LYS A 189 19.12 5.31 2.65
C LYS A 189 18.88 3.80 2.61
N SER A 190 18.92 3.13 3.76
CA SER A 190 18.86 1.67 3.84
C SER A 190 17.92 1.21 4.96
N PRO A 191 16.59 1.23 4.72
CA PRO A 191 15.60 0.88 5.75
C PRO A 191 15.76 -0.57 6.28
N LYS A 192 16.34 -1.48 5.48
CA LYS A 192 16.69 -2.85 5.90
C LYS A 192 17.68 -2.89 7.09
N LEU A 193 18.49 -1.85 7.26
CA LEU A 193 19.50 -1.72 8.33
C LEU A 193 19.01 -0.84 9.50
N THR A 194 17.71 -0.55 9.58
CA THR A 194 17.15 0.29 10.66
C THR A 194 17.45 -0.28 12.05
N LEU A 195 17.34 -1.60 12.21
CA LEU A 195 17.62 -2.26 13.48
C LEU A 195 19.10 -2.06 13.89
N MET A 196 20.02 -2.25 12.94
CA MET A 196 21.46 -1.98 13.13
C MET A 196 21.72 -0.51 13.50
N SER A 197 21.09 0.44 12.80
CA SER A 197 21.18 1.88 13.08
C SER A 197 20.73 2.20 14.51
N ILE A 198 19.56 1.71 14.93
CA ILE A 198 18.98 2.01 16.25
C ILE A 198 19.91 1.53 17.38
N PHE A 199 20.33 0.27 17.36
CA PHE A 199 21.19 -0.27 18.41
C PHE A 199 22.61 0.33 18.36
N GLY A 200 23.12 0.64 17.17
CA GLY A 200 24.37 1.37 17.02
C GLY A 200 24.33 2.78 17.61
N THR A 201 23.21 3.50 17.44
CA THR A 201 23.03 4.82 18.05
C THR A 201 22.95 4.71 19.57
N ILE A 202 22.15 3.80 20.12
CA ILE A 202 22.02 3.61 21.58
C ILE A 202 23.39 3.34 22.22
N PHE A 203 24.20 2.45 21.62
CA PHE A 203 25.53 2.12 22.13
C PHE A 203 26.47 3.33 22.05
N LEU A 204 26.41 4.08 20.96
CA LEU A 204 27.18 5.31 20.80
C LEU A 204 26.79 6.36 21.85
N ASP A 205 25.50 6.56 22.08
CA ASP A 205 24.99 7.52 23.06
C ASP A 205 25.48 7.19 24.47
N VAL A 206 25.44 5.90 24.86
CA VAL A 206 25.89 5.45 26.18
C VAL A 206 27.39 5.72 26.38
N ILE A 207 28.25 5.36 25.42
CA ILE A 207 29.69 5.61 25.54
C ILE A 207 30.00 7.10 25.57
N CYS A 208 29.44 7.88 24.63
CA CYS A 208 29.76 9.30 24.53
C CYS A 208 29.17 10.13 25.69
N SER A 209 28.12 9.65 26.35
CA SER A 209 27.52 10.33 27.50
C SER A 209 28.25 10.03 28.81
N TYR A 210 28.62 8.77 29.05
CA TYR A 210 29.30 8.40 30.30
C TYR A 210 30.83 8.47 30.20
N GLY A 211 31.41 8.26 29.02
CA GLY A 211 32.85 8.24 28.79
C GLY A 211 33.60 9.48 29.29
N PRO A 212 33.15 10.71 29.00
CA PRO A 212 33.81 11.95 29.46
C PRO A 212 33.94 12.05 30.99
N LEU A 213 33.03 11.42 31.73
CA LEU A 213 32.97 11.50 33.20
C LEU A 213 34.09 10.68 33.87
N PHE A 214 34.56 9.61 33.22
CA PHE A 214 35.57 8.74 33.80
C PHE A 214 36.97 9.36 33.71
N PRO A 215 37.81 9.22 34.75
CA PRO A 215 39.20 9.67 34.72
C PRO A 215 40.12 8.79 33.86
N SER A 216 39.70 7.55 33.54
CA SER A 216 40.47 6.56 32.78
C SER A 216 39.63 5.93 31.67
N GLY A 217 40.29 5.29 30.70
CA GLY A 217 39.64 4.64 29.56
C GLY A 217 38.81 3.42 29.93
N GLN A 218 37.48 3.58 29.97
CA GLN A 218 36.53 2.51 30.25
C GLN A 218 35.95 1.92 28.95
N TYR A 219 36.75 1.13 28.22
CA TYR A 219 36.34 0.53 26.94
C TYR A 219 35.25 -0.55 27.07
N LEU A 220 35.06 -1.10 28.27
CA LEU A 220 34.09 -2.16 28.58
C LEU A 220 32.81 -1.66 29.25
N ILE A 221 32.54 -0.35 29.21
CA ILE A 221 31.35 0.25 29.85
C ILE A 221 30.03 -0.35 29.36
N LEU A 222 30.01 -0.85 28.12
CA LEU A 222 28.85 -1.48 27.49
C LEU A 222 28.77 -3.01 27.68
N GLN A 223 29.69 -3.61 28.43
CA GLN A 223 29.74 -5.06 28.61
C GLN A 223 28.39 -5.62 29.12
N THR A 224 27.76 -4.95 30.08
CA THR A 224 26.45 -5.35 30.64
C THR A 224 25.32 -5.33 29.61
N PHE A 225 25.31 -4.33 28.71
CA PHE A 225 24.38 -4.25 27.59
C PHE A 225 24.61 -5.36 26.56
N LEU A 226 25.88 -5.63 26.23
CA LEU A 226 26.25 -6.67 25.27
C LEU A 226 25.94 -8.08 25.80
N VAL A 227 26.25 -8.35 27.07
CA VAL A 227 25.91 -9.60 27.77
C VAL A 227 24.40 -9.82 27.78
N SER A 228 23.63 -8.81 28.18
CA SER A 228 22.16 -8.92 28.23
C SER A 228 21.55 -9.17 26.84
N SER A 229 22.08 -8.51 25.80
CA SER A 229 21.66 -8.72 24.41
C SER A 229 22.02 -10.12 23.90
N SER A 230 23.19 -10.63 24.31
CA SER A 230 23.68 -11.96 23.91
C SER A 230 22.88 -13.08 24.59
N ILE A 231 22.49 -12.89 25.86
CA ILE A 231 21.58 -13.79 26.57
C ILE A 231 20.24 -13.86 25.84
N TYR A 232 19.68 -12.72 25.44
CA TYR A 232 18.45 -12.71 24.66
C TYR A 232 18.62 -13.45 23.32
N LEU A 233 19.71 -13.20 22.59
CA LEU A 233 20.01 -13.91 21.35
C LEU A 233 20.00 -15.44 21.54
N ALA A 234 20.65 -15.92 22.61
CA ALA A 234 20.69 -17.34 22.93
C ALA A 234 19.28 -17.88 23.27
N VAL A 235 18.54 -17.21 24.15
CA VAL A 235 17.16 -17.60 24.51
C VAL A 235 16.24 -17.60 23.29
N GLY A 236 16.34 -16.58 22.44
CA GLY A 236 15.57 -16.44 21.20
C GLY A 236 15.86 -17.56 20.21
N LEU A 237 17.14 -17.91 19.99
CA LEU A 237 17.50 -19.03 19.12
C LEU A 237 17.01 -20.37 19.68
N VAL A 238 17.19 -20.62 20.97
CA VAL A 238 16.73 -21.86 21.63
C VAL A 238 15.21 -21.99 21.53
N THR A 239 14.47 -20.91 21.81
CA THR A 239 13.00 -20.94 21.72
C THR A 239 12.50 -21.12 20.30
N ILE A 240 13.14 -20.53 19.28
CA ILE A 240 12.74 -20.77 17.88
C ILE A 240 13.01 -22.21 17.43
N ILE A 241 14.13 -22.80 17.86
CA ILE A 241 14.49 -24.16 17.47
C ILE A 241 13.62 -25.20 18.18
N LEU A 242 13.36 -25.02 19.48
CA LEU A 242 12.68 -26.03 20.30
C LEU A 242 11.15 -25.86 20.37
N ILE A 243 10.63 -24.63 20.32
CA ILE A 243 9.20 -24.34 20.52
C ILE A 243 8.57 -24.00 19.18
N PHE A 244 7.93 -24.99 18.55
CA PHE A 244 7.27 -24.84 17.24
C PHE A 244 8.19 -24.21 16.17
N PRO A 245 9.27 -24.90 15.77
CA PRO A 245 10.17 -24.40 14.74
C PRO A 245 9.43 -24.20 13.41
N GLU A 246 9.69 -23.07 12.77
CA GLU A 246 9.12 -22.72 11.48
C GLU A 246 10.23 -22.31 10.51
N THR A 247 10.35 -23.04 9.41
CA THR A 247 11.27 -22.70 8.31
C THR A 247 10.66 -21.62 7.43
N LEU A 248 11.49 -20.87 6.72
CA LEU A 248 11.07 -19.81 5.79
C LEU A 248 10.18 -20.38 4.69
N SER A 249 10.52 -21.56 4.17
CA SER A 249 9.72 -22.30 3.19
C SER A 249 8.35 -22.71 3.73
N HIS A 250 8.23 -23.04 5.03
CA HIS A 250 6.94 -23.36 5.63
C HIS A 250 6.08 -22.09 5.74
N GLU A 251 6.67 -21.00 6.24
CA GLU A 251 6.00 -19.71 6.34
C GLU A 251 5.58 -19.19 4.96
N TRP A 252 6.42 -19.35 3.94
CA TRP A 252 6.16 -18.91 2.56
C TRP A 252 4.96 -19.64 1.96
N LEU A 253 4.88 -20.97 2.09
CA LEU A 253 3.74 -21.76 1.57
C LEU A 253 2.43 -21.40 2.26
N GLU A 254 2.46 -21.12 3.57
CA GLU A 254 1.28 -20.68 4.29
C GLU A 254 0.84 -19.26 3.85
N SER A 255 1.79 -18.35 3.61
CA SER A 255 1.49 -17.04 3.04
C SER A 255 0.92 -17.14 1.63
N TYR A 256 1.45 -18.03 0.79
CA TYR A 256 0.95 -18.28 -0.56
C TYR A 256 -0.51 -18.78 -0.53
N ALA A 257 -0.82 -19.77 0.31
CA ALA A 257 -2.19 -20.25 0.51
C ALA A 257 -3.11 -19.14 1.04
N GLY A 258 -2.61 -18.27 1.92
CA GLY A 258 -3.35 -17.09 2.41
C GLY A 258 -3.69 -16.07 1.31
N VAL A 259 -2.81 -15.90 0.32
CA VAL A 259 -3.09 -15.06 -0.85
C VAL A 259 -4.19 -15.69 -1.72
N LEU A 260 -4.16 -17.01 -1.94
CA LEU A 260 -5.22 -17.70 -2.65
C LEU A 260 -6.59 -17.57 -1.96
N ASP A 261 -6.65 -17.65 -0.62
CA ASP A 261 -7.90 -17.45 0.12
C ASP A 261 -8.44 -16.02 -0.02
N LEU A 262 -7.58 -15.01 -0.11
CA LEU A 262 -8.00 -13.63 -0.37
C LEU A 262 -8.51 -13.46 -1.80
N VAL A 263 -7.90 -14.11 -2.79
CA VAL A 263 -8.41 -14.15 -4.16
C VAL A 263 -9.76 -14.86 -4.22
N LYS A 264 -9.93 -15.99 -3.51
CA LYS A 264 -11.22 -16.65 -3.33
C LYS A 264 -12.25 -15.69 -2.73
N SER A 265 -11.88 -14.95 -1.69
CA SER A 265 -12.77 -13.95 -1.08
C SER A 265 -13.20 -12.87 -2.07
N LEU A 266 -12.31 -12.44 -2.99
CA LEU A 266 -12.64 -11.50 -4.06
C LEU A 266 -13.62 -12.10 -5.09
N VAL A 267 -13.48 -13.39 -5.42
CA VAL A 267 -14.41 -14.12 -6.29
C VAL A 267 -15.78 -14.30 -5.62
N ASP A 268 -15.79 -14.67 -4.33
CA ASP A 268 -17.02 -14.85 -3.55
C ASP A 268 -17.80 -13.53 -3.41
N MET A 269 -17.12 -12.39 -3.36
CA MET A 269 -17.75 -11.08 -3.34
C MET A 269 -18.53 -10.75 -4.62
N GLN A 270 -18.25 -11.41 -5.75
CA GLN A 270 -19.04 -11.22 -6.99
C GLN A 270 -20.50 -11.66 -6.82
N GLU A 271 -20.77 -12.62 -5.93
CA GLU A 271 -22.15 -12.99 -5.58
C GLU A 271 -22.89 -11.78 -5.00
N LYS A 272 -22.27 -11.10 -4.03
CA LYS A 272 -22.86 -9.92 -3.38
C LYS A 272 -23.02 -8.75 -4.34
N VAL A 273 -22.04 -8.49 -5.20
CA VAL A 273 -22.11 -7.41 -6.20
C VAL A 273 -23.34 -7.56 -7.11
N LEU A 274 -23.73 -8.79 -7.45
CA LEU A 274 -24.86 -9.07 -8.33
C LEU A 274 -26.21 -9.13 -7.60
N THR A 275 -26.22 -9.29 -6.27
CA THR A 275 -27.45 -9.42 -5.47
C THR A 275 -27.78 -8.19 -4.61
N ASP A 276 -26.78 -7.39 -4.24
CA ASP A 276 -26.94 -6.23 -3.37
C ASP A 276 -27.80 -5.14 -4.03
N SER A 277 -28.55 -4.40 -3.23
CA SER A 277 -29.38 -3.29 -3.72
C SER A 277 -28.52 -2.10 -4.19
N PRO A 278 -29.01 -1.27 -5.13
CA PRO A 278 -28.29 -0.09 -5.62
C PRO A 278 -27.75 0.84 -4.52
N GLU A 279 -28.48 1.00 -3.41
CA GLU A 279 -28.07 1.82 -2.25
C GLU A 279 -26.85 1.26 -1.50
N GLN A 280 -26.67 -0.07 -1.48
CA GLN A 280 -25.52 -0.74 -0.85
C GLN A 280 -24.29 -0.76 -1.75
N LEU A 281 -24.48 -0.47 -3.04
CA LEU A 281 -23.44 -0.30 -4.05
C LEU A 281 -23.09 1.18 -4.29
N ASP A 282 -23.78 2.09 -3.60
CA ASP A 282 -23.48 3.52 -3.65
C ASP A 282 -22.15 3.82 -2.95
N ILE A 283 -21.33 4.63 -3.61
CA ILE A 283 -20.00 5.03 -3.13
C ILE A 283 -20.13 5.85 -1.84
N ASP A 284 -21.23 6.58 -1.67
CA ASP A 284 -21.46 7.45 -0.51
C ASP A 284 -21.93 6.71 0.75
N THR A 285 -22.30 5.43 0.66
CA THR A 285 -22.73 4.61 1.81
C THR A 285 -21.53 4.05 2.59
N GLU A 286 -21.44 4.33 3.90
CA GLU A 286 -20.39 3.78 4.76
C GLU A 286 -20.45 2.23 4.82
N GLY A 287 -19.32 1.57 4.55
CA GLY A 287 -19.22 0.11 4.58
C GLY A 287 -19.87 -0.62 3.39
N ASN A 288 -20.10 0.10 2.29
CA ASN A 288 -20.58 -0.44 1.02
C ASN A 288 -19.74 -1.62 0.49
N THR A 289 -20.27 -2.30 -0.53
CA THR A 289 -19.61 -3.47 -1.12
C THR A 289 -18.30 -3.12 -1.85
N ILE A 290 -18.17 -1.90 -2.37
CA ILE A 290 -16.97 -1.40 -3.06
C ILE A 290 -15.79 -1.26 -2.08
N THR A 291 -15.99 -0.61 -0.93
CA THR A 291 -14.94 -0.43 0.09
C THR A 291 -14.45 -1.77 0.64
N LYS A 292 -15.32 -2.77 0.73
CA LYS A 292 -14.94 -4.16 1.09
C LYS A 292 -14.05 -4.79 0.02
N ILE A 293 -14.41 -4.65 -1.26
CA ILE A 293 -13.61 -5.14 -2.40
C ILE A 293 -12.24 -4.47 -2.42
N ASP A 294 -12.18 -3.15 -2.28
CA ASP A 294 -10.94 -2.39 -2.20
C ASP A 294 -10.06 -2.84 -1.02
N GLY A 295 -10.68 -3.10 0.14
CA GLY A 295 -9.99 -3.65 1.31
C GLY A 295 -9.40 -5.03 1.06
N ILE A 296 -10.14 -5.93 0.39
CA ILE A 296 -9.63 -7.26 0.00
C ILE A 296 -8.48 -7.12 -0.99
N GLN A 297 -8.59 -6.27 -2.01
CA GLN A 297 -7.52 -6.05 -2.98
C GLN A 297 -6.25 -5.46 -2.36
N ALA A 298 -6.39 -4.50 -1.46
CA ALA A 298 -5.27 -3.98 -0.68
C ALA A 298 -4.63 -5.09 0.16
N GLY A 299 -5.45 -5.96 0.77
CA GLY A 299 -5.02 -7.15 1.49
C GLY A 299 -4.25 -8.15 0.62
N VAL A 300 -4.74 -8.45 -0.59
CA VAL A 300 -4.08 -9.33 -1.58
C VAL A 300 -2.70 -8.78 -1.93
N LEU A 301 -2.62 -7.48 -2.25
CA LEU A 301 -1.36 -6.83 -2.61
C LEU A 301 -0.35 -6.82 -1.45
N ALA A 302 -0.80 -6.47 -0.24
CA ALA A 302 0.03 -6.46 0.95
C ALA A 302 0.54 -7.87 1.31
N ALA A 303 -0.33 -8.88 1.23
CA ALA A 303 0.03 -10.26 1.49
C ALA A 303 1.03 -10.79 0.43
N PHE A 304 0.84 -10.43 -0.84
CA PHE A 304 1.77 -10.77 -1.92
C PHE A 304 3.15 -10.16 -1.70
N GLN A 305 3.23 -8.86 -1.43
CA GLN A 305 4.49 -8.17 -1.13
C GLN A 305 5.21 -8.78 0.08
N ALA A 306 4.46 -9.11 1.14
CA ALA A 306 5.03 -9.64 2.36
C ALA A 306 5.73 -11.00 2.15
N PHE A 307 5.23 -11.86 1.26
CA PHE A 307 5.91 -13.14 0.98
C PHE A 307 6.94 -13.01 -0.15
N THR A 308 6.73 -12.18 -1.18
CA THR A 308 7.74 -11.92 -2.22
C THR A 308 9.00 -11.30 -1.62
N ALA A 309 8.89 -10.45 -0.59
CA ALA A 309 10.04 -9.95 0.16
C ALA A 309 10.89 -11.07 0.81
N LYS A 310 10.30 -12.24 1.05
CA LYS A 310 10.94 -13.43 1.61
C LYS A 310 11.49 -14.36 0.53
N SER A 311 10.95 -14.30 -0.69
CA SER A 311 11.37 -15.14 -1.83
C SER A 311 12.89 -15.21 -2.04
N PRO A 312 13.66 -14.10 -2.05
CA PRO A 312 15.10 -14.19 -2.29
C PRO A 312 15.88 -14.90 -1.17
N MET A 313 15.33 -14.96 0.05
CA MET A 313 15.95 -15.64 1.19
C MET A 313 15.63 -17.14 1.25
N LEU A 314 14.70 -17.66 0.43
CA LEU A 314 14.35 -19.09 0.41
C LEU A 314 15.55 -20.00 0.11
N ASN A 315 16.47 -19.56 -0.74
CA ASN A 315 17.64 -20.35 -1.14
C ASN A 315 18.77 -20.35 -0.09
N LEU A 316 18.58 -19.69 1.06
CA LEU A 316 19.57 -19.53 2.12
C LEU A 316 19.35 -20.47 3.31
N GLU A 317 18.27 -21.25 3.34
CA GLU A 317 17.96 -22.16 4.44
C GLU A 317 18.06 -23.64 4.04
N PHE A 318 18.26 -24.48 5.06
CA PHE A 318 17.92 -25.90 4.96
C PHE A 318 16.40 -26.05 5.11
N SER A 319 15.78 -26.78 4.19
CA SER A 319 14.33 -27.04 4.23
C SER A 319 14.07 -28.52 4.13
N TYR A 320 13.25 -29.05 5.04
CA TYR A 320 12.72 -30.41 4.92
C TYR A 320 11.29 -30.36 4.40
N GLY A 321 11.04 -30.99 3.26
CA GLY A 321 9.71 -30.99 2.65
C GLY A 321 9.70 -31.60 1.24
N ARG A 322 8.50 -31.64 0.65
CA ARG A 322 8.25 -32.17 -0.68
C ARG A 322 8.89 -31.32 -1.78
N TRP A 323 8.81 -30.00 -1.65
CA TRP A 323 9.23 -29.03 -2.66
C TRP A 323 10.53 -28.32 -2.29
N SER A 324 11.37 -28.08 -3.30
CA SER A 324 12.61 -27.31 -3.17
C SER A 324 12.33 -25.80 -3.10
N ALA A 325 13.32 -25.01 -2.67
CA ALA A 325 13.21 -23.56 -2.71
C ALA A 325 12.99 -23.02 -4.14
N ALA A 326 13.60 -23.64 -5.16
CA ALA A 326 13.40 -23.28 -6.57
C ALA A 326 12.00 -23.64 -7.07
N ASP A 327 11.50 -24.82 -6.67
CA ASP A 327 10.14 -25.28 -7.01
C ASP A 327 9.10 -24.30 -6.45
N VAL A 328 9.29 -23.86 -5.21
CA VAL A 328 8.42 -22.89 -4.53
C VAL A 328 8.50 -21.52 -5.19
N GLN A 329 9.68 -21.05 -5.58
CA GLN A 329 9.87 -19.79 -6.32
C GLN A 329 9.21 -19.81 -7.71
N ALA A 330 9.17 -20.97 -8.38
CA ALA A 330 8.53 -21.11 -9.69
C ALA A 330 7.02 -20.81 -9.64
N LEU A 331 6.36 -21.05 -8.49
CA LEU A 331 4.93 -20.77 -8.29
C LEU A 331 4.59 -19.28 -8.18
N GLU A 332 5.59 -18.40 -8.04
CA GLU A 332 5.38 -16.96 -7.87
C GLU A 332 4.89 -16.28 -9.16
N LEU A 333 5.47 -16.61 -10.31
CA LEU A 333 5.12 -15.98 -11.59
C LEU A 333 3.68 -16.29 -12.03
N PRO A 334 3.19 -17.54 -11.98
CA PRO A 334 1.79 -17.86 -12.29
C PRO A 334 0.82 -17.27 -11.26
N LEU A 335 1.20 -17.22 -9.97
CA LEU A 335 0.39 -16.51 -8.97
C LEU A 335 0.25 -15.03 -9.33
N ARG A 336 1.35 -14.37 -9.70
CA ARG A 336 1.32 -12.97 -10.16
C ARG A 336 0.37 -12.79 -11.33
N ALA A 337 0.36 -13.72 -12.29
CA ALA A 337 -0.59 -13.71 -13.40
C ALA A 337 -2.04 -13.80 -12.91
N LEU A 338 -2.37 -14.75 -12.02
CA LEU A 338 -3.69 -14.88 -11.41
C LEU A 338 -4.12 -13.61 -10.68
N LEU A 339 -3.24 -13.01 -9.87
CA LEU A 339 -3.53 -11.78 -9.12
C LEU A 339 -3.87 -10.62 -10.05
N THR A 340 -3.13 -10.47 -11.15
CA THR A 340 -3.41 -9.42 -12.12
C THR A 340 -4.76 -9.59 -12.80
N ARG A 341 -5.15 -10.82 -13.17
CA ARG A 341 -6.46 -11.10 -13.77
C ARG A 341 -7.61 -10.95 -12.78
N ALA A 342 -7.45 -11.48 -11.56
CA ALA A 342 -8.44 -11.39 -10.51
C ALA A 342 -8.75 -9.94 -10.10
N ARG A 343 -7.75 -9.04 -10.17
CA ARG A 343 -7.96 -7.60 -9.94
C ARG A 343 -8.93 -6.98 -10.94
N GLY A 344 -9.00 -7.47 -12.18
CA GLY A 344 -9.94 -6.98 -13.19
C GLY A 344 -11.42 -7.21 -12.83
N LEU A 345 -11.73 -8.15 -11.93
CA LEU A 345 -13.10 -8.41 -11.48
C LEU A 345 -13.75 -7.21 -10.77
N SER A 346 -12.95 -6.34 -10.12
CA SER A 346 -13.51 -5.14 -9.48
C SER A 346 -13.90 -4.05 -10.47
N SER A 347 -13.37 -4.08 -11.69
CA SER A 347 -13.67 -3.08 -12.71
C SER A 347 -15.16 -3.06 -13.05
N PHE A 348 -15.79 -4.25 -13.10
CA PHE A 348 -17.23 -4.36 -13.27
C PHE A 348 -17.98 -3.63 -12.16
N THR A 349 -17.65 -3.87 -10.89
CA THR A 349 -18.32 -3.24 -9.74
C THR A 349 -18.26 -1.71 -9.82
N THR A 350 -17.08 -1.17 -10.14
CA THR A 350 -16.90 0.29 -10.28
C THR A 350 -17.69 0.86 -11.45
N GLN A 351 -17.69 0.18 -12.61
CA GLN A 351 -18.45 0.62 -13.78
C GLN A 351 -19.96 0.52 -13.54
N TYR A 352 -20.41 -0.55 -12.91
CA TYR A 352 -21.81 -0.78 -12.57
C TYR A 352 -22.32 0.29 -11.59
N SER A 353 -21.60 0.54 -10.50
CA SER A 353 -21.94 1.59 -9.53
C SER A 353 -21.98 2.98 -10.18
N HIS A 354 -20.95 3.35 -10.95
CA HIS A 354 -20.92 4.63 -11.66
C HIS A 354 -22.09 4.79 -12.66
N HIS A 355 -22.48 3.71 -13.33
CA HIS A 355 -23.63 3.71 -14.22
C HIS A 355 -24.95 3.98 -13.47
N LEU A 356 -25.11 3.38 -12.29
CA LEU A 356 -26.29 3.61 -11.44
C LEU A 356 -26.36 5.06 -10.94
N CYS A 357 -25.24 5.62 -10.46
CA CYS A 357 -25.20 6.99 -9.93
C CYS A 357 -25.45 8.05 -11.02
N THR A 358 -24.89 7.88 -12.22
CA THR A 358 -25.02 8.89 -13.31
C THR A 358 -26.40 8.91 -13.97
N ARG A 359 -27.25 7.92 -13.71
CA ARG A 359 -28.61 7.82 -14.25
C ARG A 359 -29.57 8.80 -13.56
N VAL A 360 -29.39 9.06 -12.27
CA VAL A 360 -30.29 9.91 -11.47
C VAL A 360 -30.28 11.36 -11.96
N ASP A 361 -29.14 11.83 -12.48
CA ASP A 361 -28.95 13.22 -12.91
C ASP A 361 -29.20 13.48 -14.41
N SER A 362 -29.37 12.42 -15.22
CA SER A 362 -29.50 12.52 -16.69
C SER A 362 -30.94 12.45 -17.19
N LEU A 363 -31.90 12.17 -16.31
CA LEU A 363 -33.31 12.31 -16.61
C LEU A 363 -33.70 13.80 -16.53
N PRO A 364 -34.36 14.38 -17.55
CA PRO A 364 -34.89 15.73 -17.42
C PRO A 364 -35.87 15.75 -16.23
N PRO A 365 -35.84 16.78 -15.36
CA PRO A 365 -36.83 16.90 -14.29
C PRO A 365 -38.21 16.98 -14.94
N SER A 366 -38.99 15.90 -14.84
CA SER A 366 -40.40 15.96 -15.17
C SER A 366 -41.05 16.97 -14.24
N SER A 367 -41.70 17.98 -14.85
CA SER A 367 -42.44 19.09 -14.23
C SER A 367 -41.61 20.25 -13.67
N THR A 368 -41.17 21.17 -14.53
CA THR A 368 -41.66 22.57 -14.55
C THR A 368 -40.94 23.36 -15.64
N VAL A 369 -41.72 23.83 -16.63
CA VAL A 369 -41.35 25.00 -17.43
C VAL A 369 -41.36 26.19 -16.46
N SER A 370 -40.20 26.74 -16.15
CA SER A 370 -40.11 28.11 -15.62
C SER A 370 -38.92 28.80 -16.27
N ARG A 371 -39.28 29.48 -17.37
CA ARG A 371 -38.80 30.79 -17.82
C ARG A 371 -37.39 31.15 -17.35
N VAL A 372 -36.44 30.98 -18.28
CA VAL A 372 -35.19 31.74 -18.29
C VAL A 372 -35.57 33.23 -18.32
N THR A 373 -35.26 33.95 -17.24
CA THR A 373 -35.20 35.42 -17.28
C THR A 373 -33.74 35.81 -17.19
N THR A 374 -33.27 36.39 -18.28
CA THR A 374 -32.06 37.20 -18.35
C THR A 374 -32.17 38.38 -17.39
N THR A 375 -31.16 38.63 -16.56
CA THR A 375 -30.92 39.99 -16.03
C THR A 375 -29.45 40.17 -15.67
N SER A 376 -28.78 40.96 -16.50
CA SER A 376 -27.59 41.76 -16.22
C SER A 376 -27.91 42.86 -15.19
N GLY A 377 -26.97 43.19 -14.29
CA GLY A 377 -26.99 44.45 -13.54
C GLY A 377 -26.38 44.40 -12.13
N ASP A 378 -25.17 44.94 -12.01
CA ASP A 378 -24.62 45.86 -10.99
C ASP A 378 -24.81 45.67 -9.46
N THR A 379 -23.64 45.65 -8.81
CA THR A 379 -23.22 46.22 -7.51
C THR A 379 -24.26 46.71 -6.48
N SER A 380 -24.12 46.23 -5.23
CA SER A 380 -23.95 47.09 -4.05
C SER A 380 -23.64 46.27 -2.78
N GLU A 381 -22.59 46.69 -2.09
CA GLU A 381 -22.31 46.33 -0.69
C GLU A 381 -23.28 47.06 0.24
N SER A 382 -23.77 46.38 1.27
CA SER A 382 -23.78 46.93 2.63
C SER A 382 -23.93 45.84 3.69
N PRO A 383 -23.36 46.07 4.90
CA PRO A 383 -23.16 45.05 5.91
C PRO A 383 -24.28 45.04 6.96
N ASP A 384 -24.19 44.05 7.85
CA ASP A 384 -24.87 43.90 9.14
C ASP A 384 -26.18 43.10 9.18
N GLY A 385 -26.18 42.07 10.04
CA GLY A 385 -27.33 41.19 10.24
C GLY A 385 -26.97 39.78 10.72
N THR A 386 -26.44 39.70 11.94
CA THR A 386 -26.23 38.51 12.79
C THR A 386 -27.17 37.32 12.50
N GLN A 387 -26.65 36.27 11.85
CA GLN A 387 -27.27 34.94 11.89
C GLN A 387 -26.23 33.83 12.10
N THR A 388 -26.48 33.08 13.17
CA THR A 388 -25.81 31.88 13.64
C THR A 388 -25.41 30.88 12.55
N PRO A 389 -24.25 30.19 12.64
CA PRO A 389 -23.82 29.25 11.63
C PRO A 389 -24.61 27.94 11.77
N LYS A 390 -25.72 27.81 11.03
CA LYS A 390 -26.27 26.48 10.72
C LYS A 390 -25.24 25.77 9.86
N LYS A 391 -24.66 24.69 10.41
CA LYS A 391 -23.74 23.76 9.74
C LYS A 391 -24.28 23.42 8.35
N SER A 392 -23.75 24.03 7.30
CA SER A 392 -23.98 23.57 5.95
C SER A 392 -23.32 22.20 5.82
N LYS A 393 -24.14 21.19 5.52
CA LYS A 393 -23.63 19.88 5.11
C LYS A 393 -22.60 20.12 4.00
N HIS A 394 -21.40 19.57 4.18
CA HIS A 394 -20.30 19.66 3.23
C HIS A 394 -20.82 19.41 1.82
N LYS A 395 -20.80 20.46 0.98
CA LYS A 395 -21.03 20.37 -0.45
C LYS A 395 -19.78 19.67 -1.01
N LYS A 396 -19.75 18.34 -1.01
CA LYS A 396 -18.68 17.54 -1.61
C LYS A 396 -18.48 18.02 -3.05
N THR A 397 -17.24 18.35 -3.39
CA THR A 397 -16.87 18.89 -4.70
C THR A 397 -17.01 17.78 -5.76
N THR A 398 -18.17 17.65 -6.39
CA THR A 398 -18.32 16.78 -7.56
C THR A 398 -17.66 17.48 -8.76
N LEU A 399 -16.33 17.41 -8.87
CA LEU A 399 -15.62 17.75 -10.11
C LEU A 399 -16.19 16.86 -11.22
N ARG A 400 -17.00 17.45 -12.09
CA ARG A 400 -17.42 16.85 -13.36
C ARG A 400 -16.55 17.43 -14.45
N VAL A 401 -15.98 16.56 -15.28
CA VAL A 401 -15.51 16.96 -16.61
C VAL A 401 -16.72 17.58 -17.30
N GLN A 402 -16.62 18.84 -17.73
CA GLN A 402 -17.69 19.45 -18.50
C GLN A 402 -17.76 18.70 -19.83
N ASP A 403 -18.85 17.96 -20.04
CA ASP A 403 -19.10 17.27 -21.30
C ASP A 403 -19.34 18.35 -22.37
N THR A 404 -18.63 18.29 -23.50
CA THR A 404 -18.87 19.17 -24.66
C THR A 404 -20.33 19.03 -25.11
N HIS A 405 -20.93 20.08 -25.69
CA HIS A 405 -22.31 20.04 -26.22
C HIS A 405 -22.59 18.81 -27.09
N ARG A 406 -21.58 18.42 -27.88
CA ARG A 406 -21.58 17.22 -28.70
C ARG A 406 -21.79 15.93 -27.88
N LEU A 407 -21.01 15.73 -26.82
CA LEU A 407 -21.09 14.54 -25.96
C LEU A 407 -22.39 14.49 -25.16
N LEU A 408 -22.90 15.64 -24.70
CA LEU A 408 -24.19 15.74 -24.03
C LEU A 408 -25.33 15.26 -24.94
N HIS A 409 -25.32 15.66 -26.21
CA HIS A 409 -26.33 15.23 -27.19
C HIS A 409 -26.24 13.71 -27.45
N VAL A 410 -25.03 13.18 -27.67
CA VAL A 410 -24.82 11.73 -27.86
C VAL A 410 -25.27 10.93 -26.63
N ARG A 411 -24.92 11.38 -25.43
CA ARG A 411 -25.26 10.69 -24.17
C ARG A 411 -26.76 10.74 -23.90
N GLY A 412 -27.42 11.88 -24.15
CA GLY A 412 -28.87 12.01 -24.05
C GLY A 412 -29.58 11.07 -25.00
N HIS A 413 -29.13 11.00 -26.27
CA HIS A 413 -29.67 10.09 -27.28
C HIS A 413 -29.47 8.60 -26.91
N VAL A 414 -28.27 8.22 -26.46
CA VAL A 414 -27.98 6.85 -26.00
C VAL A 414 -28.85 6.45 -24.80
N THR A 415 -29.05 7.37 -23.86
CA THR A 415 -29.91 7.13 -22.69
C THR A 415 -31.39 6.98 -23.09
N ALA A 416 -31.86 7.78 -24.05
CA ALA A 416 -33.20 7.65 -24.61
C ALA A 416 -33.40 6.30 -25.32
N LEU A 417 -32.38 5.81 -26.04
CA LEU A 417 -32.40 4.49 -26.67
C LEU A 417 -32.49 3.36 -25.63
N GLU A 418 -31.71 3.41 -24.56
CA GLU A 418 -31.77 2.43 -23.47
C GLU A 418 -33.17 2.31 -22.85
N VAL A 419 -33.86 3.46 -22.68
CA VAL A 419 -35.25 3.51 -22.18
C VAL A 419 -36.21 2.95 -23.22
N SER A 420 -36.11 3.35 -24.49
CA SER A 420 -37.01 2.90 -25.56
C SER A 420 -36.91 1.40 -25.83
N GLN A 421 -35.70 0.83 -25.71
CA GLN A 421 -35.40 -0.57 -25.98
C GLN A 421 -35.64 -1.48 -24.76
N HIS A 422 -36.03 -0.92 -23.61
CA HIS A 422 -36.19 -1.67 -22.33
C HIS A 422 -34.92 -2.44 -21.94
N MET A 423 -33.74 -1.90 -22.25
CA MET A 423 -32.45 -2.55 -22.01
C MET A 423 -31.72 -1.84 -20.88
N HIS A 424 -32.25 -1.93 -19.67
CA HIS A 424 -31.53 -1.42 -18.51
C HIS A 424 -30.54 -2.44 -17.99
N ILE A 425 -29.40 -1.94 -17.51
CA ILE A 425 -28.40 -2.80 -16.87
C ILE A 425 -29.00 -3.60 -15.70
N THR A 426 -29.97 -3.03 -14.98
CA THR A 426 -30.70 -3.69 -13.89
C THR A 426 -31.49 -4.92 -14.35
N ASP A 427 -31.93 -4.93 -15.61
CA ASP A 427 -32.70 -6.04 -16.19
C ASP A 427 -31.76 -7.13 -16.72
N MET A 428 -30.51 -6.77 -17.06
CA MET A 428 -29.47 -7.72 -17.46
C MET A 428 -28.80 -8.42 -16.27
N ILE A 429 -28.72 -7.79 -15.09
CA ILE A 429 -28.04 -8.39 -13.92
C ILE A 429 -28.59 -9.77 -13.53
N PRO A 430 -29.92 -10.03 -13.48
CA PRO A 430 -30.44 -11.36 -13.17
C PRO A 430 -30.00 -12.43 -14.19
N ILE A 431 -29.92 -12.06 -15.47
CA ILE A 431 -29.45 -12.94 -16.54
C ILE A 431 -27.99 -13.27 -16.31
N VAL A 432 -27.15 -12.25 -16.10
CA VAL A 432 -25.71 -12.39 -15.78
C VAL A 432 -25.49 -13.22 -14.51
N TYR A 433 -26.32 -13.03 -13.48
CA TYR A 433 -26.26 -13.79 -12.24
C TYR A 433 -26.48 -15.29 -12.49
N SER A 434 -27.55 -15.62 -13.21
CA SER A 434 -27.92 -17.01 -13.51
C SER A 434 -26.93 -17.70 -14.45
N SER A 435 -26.44 -17.00 -15.48
CA SER A 435 -25.52 -17.55 -16.48
C SER A 435 -24.12 -17.77 -15.94
N THR A 436 -23.63 -16.92 -15.03
CA THR A 436 -22.29 -17.04 -14.44
C THR A 436 -22.24 -17.89 -13.16
N ALA A 437 -23.38 -18.27 -12.58
CA ALA A 437 -23.44 -18.91 -11.26
C ALA A 437 -22.59 -20.18 -11.14
N ASN A 438 -22.68 -21.10 -12.11
CA ASN A 438 -21.91 -22.34 -12.10
C ASN A 438 -20.39 -22.06 -12.18
N LEU A 439 -19.99 -21.16 -13.09
CA LEU A 439 -18.59 -20.79 -13.29
C LEU A 439 -17.98 -20.14 -12.03
N ARG A 440 -18.71 -19.22 -11.38
CA ARG A 440 -18.26 -18.56 -10.14
C ARG A 440 -18.11 -19.56 -8.99
N LYS A 441 -19.05 -20.49 -8.82
CA LYS A 441 -19.00 -21.55 -7.80
C LYS A 441 -17.82 -22.50 -8.03
N SER A 442 -17.62 -22.97 -9.26
CA SER A 442 -16.49 -23.84 -9.61
C SER A 442 -15.14 -23.15 -9.44
N LEU A 443 -15.03 -21.85 -9.78
CA LEU A 443 -13.81 -21.06 -9.57
C LEU A 443 -13.47 -20.92 -8.08
N SER A 444 -14.48 -20.60 -7.24
CA SER A 444 -14.29 -20.51 -5.79
C SER A 444 -13.82 -21.85 -5.19
N LYS A 445 -14.45 -22.96 -5.60
CA LYS A 445 -14.06 -24.32 -5.19
C LYS A 445 -12.66 -24.71 -5.68
N ALA A 446 -12.25 -24.27 -6.87
CA ALA A 446 -10.90 -24.54 -7.38
C ALA A 446 -9.83 -23.80 -6.57
N LEU A 447 -10.05 -22.52 -6.23
CA LEU A 447 -9.16 -21.73 -5.38
C LEU A 447 -9.03 -22.33 -3.97
N GLU A 448 -10.15 -22.80 -3.40
CA GLU A 448 -10.18 -23.50 -2.12
C GLU A 448 -9.38 -24.81 -2.14
N ASN A 449 -9.54 -25.63 -3.18
CA ASN A 449 -8.78 -26.87 -3.32
C ASN A 449 -7.29 -26.62 -3.53
N MET A 450 -6.90 -25.56 -4.24
CA MET A 450 -5.48 -25.16 -4.35
C MET A 450 -4.91 -24.75 -2.99
N SER A 451 -5.61 -23.89 -2.23
CA SER A 451 -5.12 -23.46 -0.92
C SER A 451 -5.07 -24.64 0.08
N ALA A 452 -6.04 -25.55 0.03
CA ALA A 452 -6.04 -26.79 0.80
C ALA A 452 -4.90 -27.74 0.40
N ALA A 453 -4.62 -27.94 -0.89
CA ALA A 453 -3.54 -28.79 -1.37
C ALA A 453 -2.17 -28.28 -0.93
N ILE A 454 -1.92 -26.97 -1.03
CA ILE A 454 -0.67 -26.35 -0.57
C ILE A 454 -0.51 -26.48 0.94
N ARG A 455 -1.58 -26.28 1.72
CA ARG A 455 -1.57 -26.49 3.17
C ARG A 455 -1.35 -27.95 3.56
N ASP A 456 -1.91 -28.90 2.81
CA ASP A 456 -1.67 -30.32 3.04
C ASP A 456 -0.19 -30.66 2.83
N VAL A 457 0.41 -30.22 1.72
CA VAL A 457 1.85 -30.37 1.46
C VAL A 457 2.69 -29.75 2.59
N ASN A 458 2.31 -28.56 3.07
CA ASN A 458 3.04 -27.86 4.11
C ASN A 458 2.90 -28.55 5.50
N SER A 459 1.71 -29.05 5.82
CA SER A 459 1.42 -29.71 7.12
C SER A 459 1.98 -31.13 7.22
N ARG A 460 2.22 -31.80 6.09
CA ARG A 460 2.73 -33.18 6.00
C ARG A 460 4.23 -33.28 5.77
N ARG A 461 5.02 -32.23 6.05
CA ARG A 461 6.49 -32.27 5.92
C ARG A 461 7.12 -33.49 6.58
N TYR A 462 6.64 -33.89 7.76
CA TYR A 462 7.13 -35.05 8.52
C TYR A 462 6.19 -36.26 8.51
N LYS A 463 5.14 -36.25 7.67
CA LYS A 463 4.15 -37.34 7.58
C LYS A 463 4.18 -37.98 6.19
N SER A 464 3.55 -39.14 6.06
CA SER A 464 3.36 -39.77 4.74
C SER A 464 2.50 -38.89 3.84
N VAL A 465 2.85 -38.88 2.55
CA VAL A 465 2.14 -38.14 1.51
C VAL A 465 0.80 -38.83 1.23
N LYS A 466 -0.28 -38.05 1.15
CA LYS A 466 -1.60 -38.52 0.73
C LYS A 466 -1.87 -38.19 -0.73
N GLN A 467 -2.65 -39.04 -1.39
CA GLN A 467 -3.06 -38.84 -2.78
C GLN A 467 -4.39 -38.07 -2.92
N GLU A 468 -5.27 -38.17 -1.92
CA GLU A 468 -6.56 -37.49 -1.85
C GLU A 468 -6.55 -35.99 -2.23
N PRO A 469 -5.62 -35.12 -1.75
CA PRO A 469 -5.59 -33.72 -2.16
C PRO A 469 -5.25 -33.50 -3.64
N LEU A 470 -4.45 -34.40 -4.24
CA LEU A 470 -4.13 -34.37 -5.66
C LEU A 470 -5.36 -34.74 -6.49
N ASP A 471 -6.11 -35.75 -6.06
CA ASP A 471 -7.33 -36.21 -6.74
C ASP A 471 -8.45 -35.16 -6.64
N ASN A 472 -8.59 -34.50 -5.47
CA ASN A 472 -9.49 -33.36 -5.29
C ASN A 472 -9.10 -32.17 -6.19
N LEU A 473 -7.81 -31.92 -6.37
CA LEU A 473 -7.32 -30.85 -7.24
C LEU A 473 -7.59 -31.15 -8.72
N ARG A 474 -7.40 -32.41 -9.15
CA ARG A 474 -7.70 -32.87 -10.51
C ARG A 474 -9.19 -32.77 -10.84
N SER A 475 -10.04 -33.30 -9.97
CA SER A 475 -11.50 -33.22 -10.13
C SER A 475 -12.01 -31.78 -10.12
N ALA A 476 -11.47 -30.92 -9.24
CA ALA A 476 -11.82 -29.49 -9.24
C ALA A 476 -11.37 -28.78 -10.53
N ARG A 477 -10.21 -29.12 -11.09
CA ARG A 477 -9.73 -28.58 -12.37
C ARG A 477 -10.63 -29.00 -13.53
N GLU A 478 -11.03 -30.27 -13.57
CA GLU A 478 -11.90 -30.81 -14.61
C GLU A 478 -13.30 -30.17 -14.56
N ALA A 479 -13.89 -30.09 -13.36
CA ALA A 479 -15.16 -29.39 -13.16
C ALA A 479 -15.08 -27.90 -13.54
N LEU A 480 -13.95 -27.24 -13.28
CA LEU A 480 -13.74 -25.84 -13.69
C LEU A 480 -13.60 -25.69 -15.21
N ARG A 481 -12.91 -26.62 -15.88
CA ARG A 481 -12.81 -26.66 -17.34
C ARG A 481 -14.17 -26.88 -17.99
N GLU A 482 -14.93 -27.85 -17.50
CA GLU A 482 -16.27 -28.15 -17.99
C GLU A 482 -17.22 -26.96 -17.77
N ALA A 483 -17.17 -26.32 -16.60
CA ALA A 483 -17.94 -25.10 -16.36
C ALA A 483 -17.54 -23.95 -17.30
N LEU A 484 -16.26 -23.82 -17.64
CA LEU A 484 -15.77 -22.82 -18.59
C LEU A 484 -16.25 -23.11 -20.02
N THR A 485 -16.18 -24.37 -20.48
CA THR A 485 -16.66 -24.74 -21.82
C THR A 485 -18.17 -24.56 -21.93
N ALA A 486 -18.93 -25.05 -20.95
CA ALA A 486 -20.39 -24.87 -20.91
C ALA A 486 -20.80 -23.39 -20.90
N TYR A 487 -20.06 -22.54 -20.17
CA TYR A 487 -20.29 -21.10 -20.16
C TYR A 487 -20.00 -20.45 -21.53
N LYS A 488 -18.87 -20.81 -22.16
CA LYS A 488 -18.49 -20.31 -23.50
C LYS A 488 -19.51 -20.71 -24.57
N GLU A 489 -20.09 -21.90 -24.47
CA GLU A 489 -21.05 -22.43 -25.44
C GLU A 489 -22.49 -21.91 -25.23
N SER A 490 -22.97 -21.81 -23.99
CA SER A 490 -24.41 -21.55 -23.73
C SER A 490 -24.66 -20.34 -22.82
N GLY A 491 -23.93 -20.23 -21.71
CA GLY A 491 -24.18 -19.19 -20.71
C GLY A 491 -23.98 -17.77 -21.23
N ARG A 492 -22.98 -17.60 -22.10
CA ARG A 492 -22.69 -16.31 -22.74
C ARG A 492 -23.76 -15.87 -23.72
N ILE A 493 -24.30 -16.80 -24.51
CA ILE A 493 -25.35 -16.53 -25.50
C ILE A 493 -26.57 -15.90 -24.82
N ALA A 494 -26.94 -16.40 -23.63
CA ALA A 494 -28.06 -15.86 -22.86
C ALA A 494 -27.91 -14.37 -22.47
N ILE A 495 -26.68 -13.88 -22.24
CA ILE A 495 -26.42 -12.46 -21.91
C ILE A 495 -26.60 -11.57 -23.14
N VAL A 496 -26.23 -12.07 -24.31
CA VAL A 496 -26.17 -11.30 -25.56
C VAL A 496 -27.50 -11.37 -26.34
N GLN A 497 -28.26 -12.46 -26.19
CA GLN A 497 -29.50 -12.73 -26.93
C GLN A 497 -30.46 -11.54 -27.00
N PRO A 498 -30.78 -10.82 -25.90
CA PRO A 498 -31.72 -9.70 -25.95
C PRO A 498 -31.27 -8.57 -26.88
N LEU A 499 -29.96 -8.35 -27.02
CA LEU A 499 -29.40 -7.32 -27.89
C LEU A 499 -29.17 -7.81 -29.32
N ALA A 500 -28.86 -9.10 -29.50
CA ALA A 500 -28.72 -9.70 -30.82
C ALA A 500 -30.03 -9.55 -31.62
N ASP A 501 -31.17 -9.83 -30.98
CA ASP A 501 -32.50 -9.68 -31.59
C ASP A 501 -32.78 -8.21 -31.99
N ALA A 502 -32.35 -7.26 -31.14
CA ALA A 502 -32.47 -5.82 -31.43
C ALA A 502 -31.57 -5.38 -32.61
N VAL A 503 -30.36 -5.91 -32.72
CA VAL A 503 -29.42 -5.59 -33.82
C VAL A 503 -29.91 -6.19 -35.14
N ASP A 504 -30.41 -7.42 -35.11
CA ASP A 504 -30.93 -8.09 -36.30
C ASP A 504 -32.22 -7.42 -36.80
N SER A 505 -33.03 -6.82 -35.92
CA SER A 505 -34.20 -6.01 -36.31
C SER A 505 -33.85 -4.75 -37.12
N VAL A 506 -32.61 -4.27 -37.03
CA VAL A 506 -32.11 -3.07 -37.72
C VAL A 506 -31.22 -3.46 -38.94
N SER A 507 -31.16 -4.74 -39.30
CA SER A 507 -30.44 -5.26 -40.48
C SER A 507 -29.00 -4.74 -40.61
N GLY A 508 -28.30 -4.56 -39.49
CA GLY A 508 -26.91 -4.09 -39.47
C GLY A 508 -26.69 -2.59 -39.72
N LYS A 509 -27.74 -1.77 -39.88
CA LYS A 509 -27.63 -0.29 -39.94
C LYS A 509 -27.52 0.30 -38.53
N LEU A 510 -26.32 0.23 -37.96
CA LEU A 510 -26.02 0.72 -36.61
C LEU A 510 -26.08 2.25 -36.46
N LEU A 511 -26.08 2.97 -37.59
CA LEU A 511 -26.19 4.41 -37.66
C LEU A 511 -27.37 4.79 -38.55
N ASP A 512 -28.13 5.81 -38.14
CA ASP A 512 -29.17 6.39 -38.97
C ASP A 512 -28.58 7.26 -40.10
N GLU A 513 -29.43 7.78 -40.99
CA GLU A 513 -29.02 8.65 -42.13
C GLU A 513 -28.30 9.94 -41.68
N ARG A 514 -28.36 10.27 -40.38
CA ARG A 514 -27.70 11.42 -39.75
C ARG A 514 -26.48 11.02 -38.91
N GLY A 515 -26.05 9.76 -38.97
CA GLY A 515 -24.88 9.27 -38.25
C GLY A 515 -25.09 9.05 -36.73
N ARG A 516 -26.33 8.98 -36.26
CA ARG A 516 -26.68 8.73 -34.84
C ARG A 516 -26.83 7.23 -34.58
N PRO A 517 -26.43 6.72 -33.40
CA PRO A 517 -26.57 5.31 -33.08
C PRO A 517 -28.06 4.91 -33.03
N THR A 518 -28.39 3.74 -33.57
CA THR A 518 -29.74 3.16 -33.56
C THR A 518 -29.96 2.17 -32.40
N VAL A 519 -28.87 1.67 -31.81
CA VAL A 519 -28.87 0.71 -30.69
C VAL A 519 -27.85 1.12 -29.63
N SER A 520 -28.23 1.04 -28.34
CA SER A 520 -27.28 1.25 -27.24
C SER A 520 -26.58 -0.07 -26.86
N PHE A 521 -25.25 -0.11 -27.01
CA PHE A 521 -24.41 -1.23 -26.57
C PHE A 521 -23.89 -1.07 -25.13
N ARG A 522 -24.14 0.08 -24.49
CA ARG A 522 -23.49 0.45 -23.23
C ARG A 522 -23.78 -0.51 -22.06
N PRO A 523 -25.03 -0.94 -21.80
CA PRO A 523 -25.32 -1.94 -20.77
C PRO A 523 -24.63 -3.29 -21.02
N LEU A 524 -24.57 -3.72 -22.29
CA LEU A 524 -23.92 -4.97 -22.69
C LEU A 524 -22.40 -4.90 -22.50
N PHE A 525 -21.77 -3.77 -22.83
CA PHE A 525 -20.32 -3.57 -22.64
C PHE A 525 -19.93 -3.69 -21.18
N ILE A 526 -20.75 -3.18 -20.26
CA ILE A 526 -20.51 -3.35 -18.81
C ILE A 526 -20.64 -4.82 -18.41
N CYS A 527 -21.60 -5.57 -18.97
CA CYS A 527 -21.73 -7.01 -18.72
C CYS A 527 -20.53 -7.80 -19.27
N PHE A 528 -20.03 -7.43 -20.45
CA PHE A 528 -18.83 -8.04 -21.06
C PHE A 528 -17.57 -7.85 -20.23
N VAL A 529 -17.46 -6.75 -19.49
CA VAL A 529 -16.34 -6.52 -18.57
C VAL A 529 -16.34 -7.58 -17.47
N LEU A 530 -17.48 -7.95 -16.89
CA LEU A 530 -17.53 -9.03 -15.90
C LEU A 530 -17.21 -10.39 -16.54
N GLU A 531 -17.86 -10.70 -17.66
CA GLU A 531 -17.69 -11.95 -18.40
C GLU A 531 -16.22 -12.20 -18.74
N SER A 532 -15.57 -11.23 -19.40
CA SER A 532 -14.21 -11.39 -19.90
C SER A 532 -13.22 -11.55 -18.76
N ASN A 533 -13.32 -10.70 -17.72
CA ASN A 533 -12.46 -10.81 -16.54
C ASN A 533 -12.67 -12.12 -15.78
N LEU A 534 -13.90 -12.63 -15.72
CA LEU A 534 -14.19 -13.93 -15.11
C LEU A 534 -13.53 -15.06 -15.90
N CYS A 535 -13.69 -15.11 -17.23
CA CYS A 535 -13.04 -16.09 -18.10
C CYS A 535 -11.51 -16.04 -17.97
N TRP A 536 -10.90 -14.85 -18.02
CA TRP A 536 -9.45 -14.70 -17.89
C TRP A 536 -8.93 -15.13 -16.52
N THR A 537 -9.70 -14.90 -15.45
CA THR A 537 -9.35 -15.34 -14.10
C THR A 537 -9.44 -16.86 -13.97
N VAL A 538 -10.44 -17.47 -14.61
CA VAL A 538 -10.59 -18.94 -14.68
C VAL A 538 -9.43 -19.56 -15.45
N GLU A 539 -9.06 -19.03 -16.61
CA GLU A 539 -7.93 -19.53 -17.42
C GLU A 539 -6.60 -19.41 -16.66
N ALA A 540 -6.35 -18.27 -16.00
CA ALA A 540 -5.17 -18.11 -15.16
C ALA A 540 -5.17 -19.09 -13.95
N THR A 541 -6.34 -19.38 -13.40
CA THR A 541 -6.51 -20.37 -12.33
C THR A 541 -6.19 -21.78 -12.83
N ILE A 542 -6.71 -22.18 -14.00
CA ILE A 542 -6.42 -23.47 -14.62
C ILE A 542 -4.92 -23.63 -14.90
N ASN A 543 -4.26 -22.58 -15.41
CA ASN A 543 -2.82 -22.60 -15.67
C ASN A 543 -2.02 -22.80 -14.38
N LEU A 544 -2.38 -22.11 -13.30
CA LEU A 544 -1.75 -22.32 -11.99
C LEU A 544 -2.03 -23.74 -11.44
N MET A 545 -3.26 -24.25 -11.58
CA MET A 545 -3.61 -25.61 -11.17
C MET A 545 -2.81 -26.67 -11.94
N ASN A 546 -2.60 -26.48 -13.25
CA ASN A 546 -1.79 -27.40 -14.06
C ASN A 546 -0.37 -27.49 -13.51
N GLN A 547 0.29 -26.36 -13.27
CA GLN A 547 1.65 -26.34 -12.71
C GLN A 547 1.71 -26.93 -11.30
N LEU A 548 0.68 -26.68 -10.48
CA LEU A 548 0.60 -27.24 -9.13
C LEU A 548 0.43 -28.77 -9.17
N ILE A 549 -0.43 -29.29 -10.05
CA ILE A 549 -0.64 -30.73 -10.27
C ILE A 549 0.65 -31.38 -10.76
N GLU A 550 1.28 -30.81 -11.78
CA GLU A 550 2.55 -31.31 -12.36
C GLU A 550 3.64 -31.36 -11.28
N LEU A 551 3.80 -30.29 -10.50
CA LEU A 551 4.75 -30.25 -9.40
C LEU A 551 4.45 -31.30 -8.31
N MET A 552 3.18 -31.53 -8.00
CA MET A 552 2.78 -32.59 -7.07
C MET A 552 3.07 -33.98 -7.64
N GLU A 553 2.87 -34.21 -8.94
CA GLU A 553 3.13 -35.49 -9.59
C GLU A 553 4.62 -35.83 -9.67
N GLU A 554 5.46 -34.85 -10.00
CA GLU A 554 6.91 -35.00 -10.07
C GLU A 554 7.54 -35.28 -8.70
N ARG A 555 7.18 -34.48 -7.68
CA ARG A 555 7.80 -34.55 -6.36
C ARG A 555 7.04 -35.51 -5.44
N LYS A 556 7.28 -36.81 -5.52
CA LYS A 556 6.51 -37.81 -4.73
C LYS A 556 6.93 -38.01 -3.27
N ARG A 557 8.11 -37.55 -2.86
CA ARG A 557 8.70 -37.85 -1.53
C ARG A 557 9.21 -36.59 -0.84
N ASN A 558 9.12 -36.55 0.49
CA ASN A 558 9.75 -35.52 1.32
C ASN A 558 11.25 -35.78 1.43
N ARG A 559 12.07 -34.75 1.24
CA ARG A 559 13.53 -34.83 1.40
C ARG A 559 14.09 -33.56 2.05
N LEU A 560 15.32 -33.66 2.54
CA LEU A 560 16.08 -32.51 3.00
C LEU A 560 16.70 -31.81 1.79
N TRP A 561 16.51 -30.49 1.70
CA TRP A 561 17.06 -29.62 0.67
C TRP A 561 18.14 -28.73 1.29
N ALA A 562 19.32 -28.71 0.67
CA ALA A 562 20.45 -27.89 1.07
C ALA A 562 20.37 -26.47 0.45
N PRO A 563 20.95 -25.45 1.10
CA PRO A 563 20.96 -24.09 0.58
C PRO A 563 21.84 -23.98 -0.68
N THR A 564 21.27 -23.48 -1.76
CA THR A 564 21.95 -23.28 -3.05
C THR A 564 22.54 -21.87 -3.22
N GLY A 565 22.20 -20.94 -2.29
CA GLY A 565 22.40 -19.50 -2.46
C GLY A 565 23.45 -18.82 -1.58
N LEU A 566 24.28 -19.54 -0.82
CA LEU A 566 25.19 -18.91 0.17
C LEU A 566 26.16 -17.86 -0.45
N ARG A 567 26.60 -18.06 -1.69
CA ARG A 567 27.43 -17.07 -2.43
C ARG A 567 26.68 -15.81 -2.85
N LYS A 568 25.34 -15.84 -2.89
CA LYS A 568 24.47 -14.72 -3.30
C LYS A 568 24.09 -13.78 -2.14
N ILE A 569 24.51 -14.07 -0.90
CA ILE A 569 24.20 -13.25 0.30
C ILE A 569 24.74 -11.82 0.16
N GLY A 570 25.98 -11.66 -0.34
CA GLY A 570 26.57 -10.34 -0.56
C GLY A 570 25.80 -9.51 -1.58
N ASN A 571 25.33 -10.15 -2.65
CA ASN A 571 24.49 -9.50 -3.66
C ASN A 571 23.10 -9.18 -3.12
N LEU A 572 22.53 -10.02 -2.24
CA LEU A 572 21.22 -9.78 -1.63
C LEU A 572 21.22 -8.60 -0.65
N LEU A 573 22.32 -8.42 0.11
CA LEU A 573 22.52 -7.26 0.98
C LEU A 573 22.72 -5.96 0.18
N ARG A 574 23.29 -6.06 -1.04
CA ARG A 574 23.51 -4.93 -1.95
C ARG A 574 22.36 -4.68 -2.94
N ARG A 575 21.40 -5.61 -3.07
CA ARG A 575 20.29 -5.48 -4.03
C ARG A 575 19.29 -4.45 -3.52
N GLU A 576 19.32 -3.28 -4.14
CA GLU A 576 18.26 -2.28 -4.12
C GLU A 576 17.04 -2.80 -4.88
N GLU A 577 16.33 -3.77 -4.33
CA GLU A 577 15.01 -4.13 -4.82
C GLU A 577 13.97 -3.26 -4.13
N GLY A 578 13.43 -2.31 -4.90
CA GLY A 578 12.12 -1.71 -4.67
C GLY A 578 12.00 -0.84 -3.42
N THR A 579 13.04 -0.09 -3.05
CA THR A 579 12.82 1.12 -2.25
C THR A 579 11.85 2.00 -3.05
N ALA A 580 10.67 2.30 -2.49
CA ALA A 580 9.85 3.39 -2.98
C ALA A 580 10.78 4.57 -3.27
N PRO A 581 10.69 5.25 -4.43
CA PRO A 581 11.69 6.22 -4.84
C PRO A 581 11.91 7.24 -3.73
N ILE A 582 13.00 7.04 -2.99
CA ILE A 582 13.49 8.02 -2.02
C ILE A 582 14.10 9.07 -2.91
N GLN A 583 13.30 10.10 -3.17
CA GLN A 583 13.72 11.44 -3.57
C GLN A 583 14.92 11.40 -4.52
N GLY A 584 14.64 11.16 -5.81
CA GLY A 584 15.56 11.65 -6.83
C GLY A 584 15.76 13.14 -6.57
N ASP A 585 17.01 13.61 -6.63
CA ASP A 585 17.33 15.03 -6.72
C ASP A 585 16.62 15.58 -7.96
N VAL A 586 15.37 15.99 -7.77
CA VAL A 586 14.65 16.77 -8.77
C VAL A 586 15.24 18.17 -8.64
N ASN A 587 16.12 18.53 -9.57
CA ASN A 587 16.52 19.92 -9.75
C ASN A 587 15.24 20.75 -9.82
N PRO A 588 14.94 21.60 -8.81
CA PRO A 588 13.80 22.48 -8.92
C PRO A 588 14.04 23.36 -10.15
N MET A 589 13.12 23.34 -11.11
CA MET A 589 13.07 24.34 -12.16
C MET A 589 13.17 25.72 -11.48
N PRO A 590 14.05 26.63 -11.95
CA PRO A 590 14.26 27.92 -11.30
C PRO A 590 12.93 28.64 -11.08
N GLU A 591 12.75 29.23 -9.89
CA GLU A 591 11.56 30.03 -9.61
C GLU A 591 11.43 31.13 -10.68
N PRO A 592 10.20 31.41 -11.17
CA PRO A 592 10.00 32.41 -12.20
C PRO A 592 10.56 33.76 -11.74
N SER A 593 11.29 34.45 -12.62
CA SER A 593 11.92 35.73 -12.30
C SER A 593 10.89 36.74 -11.80
N ASN A 594 11.35 37.81 -11.14
CA ASN A 594 10.46 38.90 -10.69
C ASN A 594 9.70 39.59 -11.83
N ASP A 595 10.08 39.32 -13.08
CA ASP A 595 9.50 39.93 -14.28
C ASP A 595 8.34 39.09 -14.88
N ASP A 596 8.14 37.84 -14.44
CA ASP A 596 7.05 36.95 -14.91
C ASP A 596 5.75 37.11 -14.08
N GLU A 597 5.16 38.30 -14.08
CA GLU A 597 3.91 38.61 -13.36
C GLU A 597 2.75 37.70 -13.80
N TYR A 598 2.64 37.43 -15.11
CA TYR A 598 1.57 36.62 -15.72
C TYR A 598 1.50 35.19 -15.14
N SER A 599 2.64 34.52 -14.96
CA SER A 599 2.69 33.17 -14.41
C SER A 599 2.42 33.13 -12.90
N ARG A 600 2.69 34.22 -12.17
CA ARG A 600 2.43 34.32 -10.71
C ARG A 600 0.96 34.46 -10.38
N VAL A 601 0.20 35.19 -11.20
CA VAL A 601 -1.25 35.43 -10.97
C VAL A 601 -2.06 34.14 -10.99
N TYR A 602 -1.75 33.23 -11.92
CA TYR A 602 -2.50 31.98 -12.09
C TYR A 602 -1.94 30.78 -11.33
N ARG A 603 -0.69 30.87 -10.84
CA ARG A 603 -0.05 29.80 -10.07
C ARG A 603 -0.74 29.63 -8.73
N ARG A 604 -1.19 28.40 -8.44
CA ARG A 604 -1.64 27.99 -7.11
C ARG A 604 -0.57 27.10 -6.51
N ASP A 605 -0.28 27.30 -5.22
CA ASP A 605 0.59 26.36 -4.51
C ASP A 605 -0.22 25.09 -4.21
N PRO A 606 0.12 23.94 -4.84
CA PRO A 606 -0.60 22.70 -4.62
C PRO A 606 -0.40 22.14 -3.19
N ASP A 607 0.64 22.59 -2.48
CA ASP A 607 0.98 22.11 -1.13
C ASP A 607 0.34 22.96 -0.01
N ALA A 608 -0.09 24.20 -0.28
CA ALA A 608 -0.76 25.08 0.67
C ALA A 608 -1.56 26.22 0.02
N ARG A 609 -2.81 26.46 0.48
CA ARG A 609 -3.55 27.71 0.21
C ARG A 609 -2.85 28.93 0.85
N PRO A 610 -3.10 30.18 0.41
CA PRO A 610 -2.31 31.34 0.86
C PRO A 610 -2.25 31.48 2.39
N PRO A 611 -1.07 31.84 2.94
CA PRO A 611 -0.85 31.95 4.38
C PRO A 611 -1.66 33.10 4.98
N LYS A 612 -2.07 32.95 6.24
CA LYS A 612 -2.85 33.96 6.99
C LYS A 612 -2.05 34.67 8.09
N GLY A 613 -0.75 34.40 8.26
CA GLY A 613 0.02 34.99 9.37
C GLY A 613 1.54 35.15 9.17
N VAL A 614 2.12 36.11 9.90
CA VAL A 614 3.53 36.57 9.81
C VAL A 614 4.54 35.48 10.24
N ILE A 615 4.17 34.62 11.19
CA ILE A 615 5.01 33.49 11.66
C ILE A 615 5.25 32.47 10.54
N GLN A 616 4.39 32.43 9.53
CA GLN A 616 4.44 31.46 8.42
C GLN A 616 5.49 31.84 7.37
N LEU A 617 5.88 33.11 7.30
CA LEU A 617 6.84 33.65 6.32
C LEU A 617 8.31 33.32 6.66
N LEU A 618 8.61 33.01 7.93
CA LEU A 618 9.99 32.85 8.41
C LEU A 618 10.62 31.45 8.17
N THR A 619 9.95 30.54 7.45
CA THR A 619 10.35 29.12 7.35
C THR A 619 11.03 28.74 6.03
N TYR A 620 12.05 29.48 5.61
CA TYR A 620 12.92 29.13 4.48
C TYR A 620 14.39 29.00 4.92
N ALA A 621 14.81 27.77 5.19
CA ALA A 621 16.21 27.36 5.24
C ALA A 621 16.32 25.83 5.03
N ILE A 622 17.15 25.37 4.09
CA ILE A 622 17.29 23.96 3.77
C ILE A 622 18.23 23.31 4.81
N TRP A 623 17.69 22.50 5.70
CA TRP A 623 18.48 21.66 6.62
C TRP A 623 18.11 20.19 6.42
N SER A 624 19.11 19.36 6.10
CA SER A 624 18.95 17.90 5.97
C SER A 624 18.49 17.27 7.29
N PHE A 625 17.62 16.25 7.22
CA PHE A 625 17.13 15.49 8.40
C PHE A 625 18.27 15.01 9.29
N ALA A 626 19.36 14.52 8.71
CA ALA A 626 20.51 14.02 9.46
C ALA A 626 21.18 15.14 10.27
N ILE A 627 21.20 16.38 9.77
CA ILE A 627 21.73 17.53 10.52
C ILE A 627 20.83 17.85 11.72
N LYS A 628 19.51 17.85 11.54
CA LYS A 628 18.56 18.05 12.66
C LYS A 628 18.71 16.96 13.73
N TYR A 629 18.88 15.71 13.30
CA TYR A 629 19.14 14.58 14.19
C TYR A 629 20.43 14.77 15.00
N THR A 630 21.50 15.23 14.37
CA THR A 630 22.76 15.52 15.06
C THR A 630 22.64 16.69 16.03
N ILE A 631 21.98 17.78 15.65
CA ILE A 631 21.78 18.95 16.51
C ILE A 631 20.99 18.56 17.78
N VAL A 632 19.88 17.82 17.65
CA VAL A 632 19.10 17.40 18.82
C VAL A 632 19.89 16.48 19.73
N THR A 633 20.71 15.60 19.14
CA THR A 633 21.57 14.67 19.87
C THR A 633 22.59 15.44 20.70
N ILE A 634 23.30 16.41 20.10
CA ILE A 634 24.29 17.21 20.80
C ILE A 634 23.62 18.08 21.88
N ALA A 635 22.46 18.69 21.58
CA ALA A 635 21.74 19.54 22.51
C ALA A 635 21.31 18.80 23.79
N LEU A 636 20.80 17.57 23.67
CA LEU A 636 20.43 16.74 24.83
C LEU A 636 21.61 16.01 25.47
N TRP A 637 22.77 15.98 24.81
CA TRP A 637 24.00 15.45 25.36
C TRP A 637 24.72 16.47 26.25
N LEU A 638 24.67 17.76 25.92
CA LEU A 638 25.36 18.82 26.69
C LEU A 638 25.10 18.79 28.20
N PRO A 639 23.85 18.67 28.71
CA PRO A 639 23.61 18.61 30.15
C PRO A 639 24.30 17.42 30.87
N GLN A 640 24.63 16.36 30.13
CA GLN A 640 25.30 15.16 30.67
C GLN A 640 26.80 15.38 30.89
N VAL A 641 27.40 16.36 30.21
CA VAL A 641 28.85 16.59 30.19
C VAL A 641 29.25 17.97 30.72
N LEU A 642 28.30 18.73 31.24
CA LEU A 642 28.56 19.98 31.96
C LEU A 642 28.63 19.71 33.46
N ARG A 643 29.70 20.18 34.12
CA ARG A 643 29.94 19.93 35.55
C ARG A 643 28.78 20.38 36.46
N SER A 644 28.05 21.42 36.09
CA SER A 644 26.90 21.93 36.87
C SER A 644 25.65 21.03 36.79
N SER A 645 25.50 20.23 35.73
CA SER A 645 24.30 19.44 35.46
C SER A 645 24.53 17.94 35.34
N ALA A 646 25.79 17.47 35.28
CA ALA A 646 26.13 16.06 35.13
C ALA A 646 25.54 15.19 36.25
N GLU A 647 25.65 15.63 37.52
CA GLU A 647 25.12 14.89 38.67
C GLU A 647 23.60 14.71 38.58
N PHE A 648 22.89 15.81 38.29
CA PHE A 648 21.44 15.80 38.12
C PHE A 648 21.02 14.88 36.97
N THR A 649 21.68 15.01 35.82
CA THR A 649 21.32 14.25 34.62
C THR A 649 21.60 12.75 34.78
N TYR A 650 22.64 12.38 35.53
CA TYR A 650 22.92 10.98 35.86
C TYR A 650 21.88 10.40 36.81
N ASN A 651 21.54 11.12 37.88
CA ASN A 651 20.55 10.68 38.88
C ASN A 651 19.15 10.51 38.26
N GLU A 652 18.75 11.43 37.38
CA GLU A 652 17.46 11.39 36.67
C GLU A 652 17.47 10.54 35.39
N LYS A 653 18.56 9.82 35.11
CA LYS A 653 18.71 8.99 33.90
C LYS A 653 18.42 9.74 32.59
N GLY A 654 18.86 10.99 32.47
CA GLY A 654 18.60 11.89 31.35
C GLY A 654 19.06 11.38 29.98
N LEU A 655 19.95 10.39 29.92
CA LEU A 655 20.31 9.65 28.71
C LEU A 655 19.07 9.13 27.96
N TRP A 656 18.02 8.70 28.67
CA TRP A 656 16.80 8.22 28.03
C TRP A 656 16.01 9.31 27.32
N ALA A 657 16.10 10.57 27.74
CA ALA A 657 15.49 11.68 27.02
C ALA A 657 16.17 11.89 25.66
N LEU A 658 17.51 11.74 25.60
CA LEU A 658 18.28 11.77 24.35
C LEU A 658 17.88 10.63 23.40
N ILE A 659 17.83 9.40 23.89
CA ILE A 659 17.38 8.23 23.11
C ILE A 659 15.94 8.44 22.61
N MET A 660 15.04 8.98 23.44
CA MET A 660 13.65 9.23 23.07
C MET A 660 13.51 10.34 22.01
N ALA A 661 14.33 11.38 22.09
CA ALA A 661 14.35 12.42 21.07
C ALA A 661 14.77 11.86 19.71
N GLN A 662 15.88 11.12 19.68
CA GLN A 662 16.39 10.47 18.47
C GLN A 662 15.41 9.46 17.87
N LEU A 663 14.81 8.61 18.71
CA LEU A 663 13.80 7.68 18.23
C LEU A 663 12.55 8.43 17.77
N GLY A 664 12.20 9.56 18.38
CA GLY A 664 11.00 10.34 18.11
C GLY A 664 11.10 11.26 16.89
N LEU A 665 12.31 11.54 16.41
CA LEU A 665 12.54 12.41 15.25
C LEU A 665 12.32 11.61 13.96
N ASN A 666 11.45 12.11 13.09
CA ASN A 666 11.12 11.47 11.83
C ASN A 666 11.29 12.45 10.65
N MET A 667 11.48 11.94 9.44
CA MET A 667 11.70 12.75 8.25
C MET A 667 10.48 13.62 7.92
N TYR A 668 9.30 13.06 8.14
CA TYR A 668 8.02 13.67 7.83
C TYR A 668 7.33 14.17 9.10
N MET A 669 6.89 15.43 9.08
CA MET A 669 6.22 16.08 10.21
C MET A 669 4.92 15.37 10.62
N SER A 670 4.12 14.96 9.64
CA SER A 670 2.84 14.27 9.89
C SER A 670 3.02 12.93 10.61
N ASP A 671 4.01 12.14 10.18
CA ASP A 671 4.37 10.86 10.80
C ASP A 671 4.94 11.07 12.21
N GLN A 672 5.77 12.09 12.41
CA GLN A 672 6.30 12.46 13.73
C GLN A 672 5.18 12.78 14.74
N ILE A 673 4.17 13.58 14.35
CA ILE A 673 3.04 13.93 15.23
C ILE A 673 2.22 12.69 15.59
N GLY A 674 1.90 11.84 14.61
CA GLY A 674 1.18 10.59 14.86
C GLY A 674 1.94 9.67 15.81
N GLN A 675 3.25 9.57 15.64
CA GLN A 675 4.12 8.80 16.53
C GLN A 675 4.22 9.39 17.94
N PHE A 676 4.17 10.71 18.13
CA PHE A 676 4.15 11.30 19.47
C PHE A 676 2.93 10.86 20.27
N VAL A 677 1.73 10.95 19.68
CA VAL A 677 0.50 10.51 20.35
C VAL A 677 0.59 9.02 20.69
N ALA A 678 0.99 8.21 19.72
CA ALA A 678 1.16 6.77 19.87
C ALA A 678 2.13 6.41 21.02
N ARG A 679 3.27 7.09 21.10
CA ARG A 679 4.30 6.78 22.11
C ARG A 679 3.94 7.32 23.49
N ILE A 680 3.31 8.49 23.60
CA ILE A 680 2.82 9.01 24.89
C ILE A 680 1.78 8.03 25.45
N LEU A 681 0.79 7.64 24.64
CA LEU A 681 -0.25 6.70 25.06
C LEU A 681 0.36 5.36 25.47
N GLY A 682 1.24 4.79 24.63
CA GLY A 682 1.96 3.55 24.95
C GLY A 682 2.78 3.65 26.23
N THR A 683 3.46 4.77 26.48
CA THR A 683 4.28 4.97 27.69
C THR A 683 3.41 5.05 28.95
N VAL A 684 2.30 5.79 28.91
CA VAL A 684 1.40 5.92 30.07
C VAL A 684 0.76 4.57 30.40
N VAL A 685 0.17 3.90 29.41
CA VAL A 685 -0.49 2.59 29.61
C VAL A 685 0.53 1.54 30.04
N GLY A 686 1.69 1.48 29.38
CA GLY A 686 2.76 0.56 29.74
C GLY A 686 3.35 0.83 31.12
N GLY A 687 3.46 2.10 31.51
CA GLY A 687 3.91 2.48 32.85
C GLY A 687 2.95 2.02 33.95
N VAL A 688 1.64 2.18 33.74
CA VAL A 688 0.61 1.66 34.66
C VAL A 688 0.69 0.14 34.77
N ILE A 689 0.81 -0.57 33.65
CA ILE A 689 0.97 -2.04 33.66
C ILE A 689 2.25 -2.45 34.37
N GLY A 690 3.37 -1.76 34.13
CA GLY A 690 4.64 -2.01 34.81
C GLY A 690 4.55 -1.81 36.33
N MET A 691 3.85 -0.77 36.79
CA MET A 691 3.56 -0.57 38.21
C MET A 691 2.71 -1.69 38.78
N LEU A 692 1.65 -2.12 38.08
CA LEU A 692 0.80 -3.23 38.52
C LEU A 692 1.62 -4.52 38.66
N ILE A 693 2.47 -4.84 37.68
CA ILE A 693 3.38 -6.00 37.74
C ILE A 693 4.27 -5.92 38.98
N TRP A 694 4.85 -4.75 39.26
CA TRP A 694 5.69 -4.54 40.44
C TRP A 694 4.90 -4.71 41.75
N TYR A 695 3.78 -4.01 41.93
CA TYR A 695 3.02 -4.05 43.19
C TYR A 695 2.39 -5.41 43.45
N ILE A 696 1.93 -6.13 42.42
CA ILE A 696 1.41 -7.50 42.58
C ILE A 696 2.54 -8.47 42.93
N GLY A 697 3.70 -8.33 42.30
CA GLY A 697 4.83 -9.24 42.50
C GLY A 697 5.64 -8.99 43.77
N SER A 698 5.75 -7.72 44.18
CA SER A 698 6.70 -7.27 45.20
C SER A 698 6.05 -6.55 46.39
N GLY A 699 4.76 -6.23 46.33
CA GLY A 699 4.09 -5.44 47.36
C GLY A 699 4.76 -4.08 47.57
N HIS A 700 5.07 -3.76 48.84
CA HIS A 700 5.78 -2.54 49.24
C HIS A 700 7.27 -2.76 49.59
N GLY A 701 7.80 -3.98 49.40
CA GLY A 701 9.12 -4.39 49.90
C GLY A 701 10.16 -4.69 48.82
N THR A 702 11.21 -5.44 49.20
CA THR A 702 12.33 -5.88 48.34
C THR A 702 11.95 -6.92 47.27
N GLY A 703 10.67 -7.33 47.25
CA GLY A 703 10.05 -8.12 46.20
C GLY A 703 10.18 -9.64 46.33
N ASN A 704 9.12 -10.37 45.96
CA ASN A 704 9.15 -11.82 45.88
C ASN A 704 9.51 -12.23 44.44
N PRO A 705 10.64 -12.94 44.20
CA PRO A 705 11.06 -13.31 42.85
C PRO A 705 10.02 -14.18 42.14
N TYR A 706 9.34 -15.08 42.85
CA TYR A 706 8.30 -15.92 42.25
C TYR A 706 7.03 -15.12 41.95
N GLY A 707 6.67 -14.18 42.83
CA GLY A 707 5.51 -13.30 42.65
C GLY A 707 5.65 -12.40 41.43
N ILE A 708 6.78 -11.71 41.30
CA ILE A 708 7.05 -10.83 40.16
C ILE A 708 7.22 -11.61 38.85
N ALA A 709 7.82 -12.81 38.89
CA ALA A 709 7.89 -13.69 37.73
C ALA A 709 6.50 -14.10 37.24
N ALA A 710 5.61 -14.50 38.15
CA ALA A 710 4.24 -14.90 37.82
C ALA A 710 3.42 -13.71 37.29
N ALA A 711 3.48 -12.56 37.97
CA ALA A 711 2.81 -11.34 37.53
C ALA A 711 3.27 -10.92 36.12
N PHE A 712 4.58 -10.84 35.90
CA PHE A 712 5.13 -10.50 34.59
C PHE A 712 4.70 -11.50 33.51
N GLY A 713 4.72 -12.80 33.81
CA GLY A 713 4.28 -13.86 32.91
C GLY A 713 2.82 -13.67 32.45
N VAL A 714 1.90 -13.37 33.37
CA VAL A 714 0.47 -13.18 33.07
C VAL A 714 0.24 -11.91 32.22
N PHE A 715 0.79 -10.76 32.65
CA PHE A 715 0.56 -9.50 31.93
C PHE A 715 1.23 -9.45 30.55
N THR A 716 2.31 -10.21 30.35
CA THR A 716 3.02 -10.25 29.05
C THR A 716 2.20 -10.93 27.95
N ILE A 717 1.24 -11.81 28.27
CA ILE A 717 0.39 -12.50 27.29
C ILE A 717 -0.43 -11.51 26.44
N PRO A 718 -1.30 -10.66 27.02
CA PRO A 718 -2.08 -9.69 26.23
C PRO A 718 -1.18 -8.66 25.54
N MET A 719 -0.06 -8.27 26.15
CA MET A 719 0.90 -7.32 25.57
C MET A 719 1.54 -7.88 24.29
N LEU A 720 2.03 -9.13 24.33
CA LEU A 720 2.59 -9.80 23.17
C LEU A 720 1.52 -10.11 22.12
N PHE A 721 0.31 -10.47 22.52
CA PHE A 721 -0.79 -10.69 21.59
C PHE A 721 -1.09 -9.42 20.78
N ALA A 722 -1.22 -8.27 21.44
CA ALA A 722 -1.37 -6.98 20.77
C ALA A 722 -0.16 -6.66 19.86
N ARG A 723 1.06 -6.85 20.37
CA ARG A 723 2.31 -6.60 19.62
C ARG A 723 2.47 -7.45 18.35
N LEU A 724 1.97 -8.69 18.35
CA LEU A 724 2.10 -9.64 17.25
C LEU A 724 1.00 -9.48 16.19
N PHE A 725 -0.23 -9.19 16.61
CA PHE A 725 -1.39 -9.24 15.71
C PHE A 725 -1.99 -7.86 15.37
N TRP A 726 -1.69 -6.81 16.15
CA TRP A 726 -2.16 -5.45 15.86
C TRP A 726 -1.16 -4.67 14.98
N THR A 727 -1.02 -5.10 13.73
CA THR A 727 -0.01 -4.57 12.78
C THR A 727 -0.10 -3.06 12.56
N GLN A 728 -1.31 -2.49 12.54
CA GLN A 728 -1.54 -1.05 12.33
C GLN A 728 -1.08 -0.16 13.49
N ARG A 729 -0.96 -0.71 14.72
CA ARG A 729 -0.60 0.03 15.94
C ARG A 729 0.68 -0.51 16.58
N MET A 730 1.62 -0.95 15.74
CA MET A 730 2.85 -1.62 16.18
C MET A 730 3.71 -0.75 17.11
N VAL A 731 3.87 0.53 16.80
CA VAL A 731 4.70 1.47 17.61
C VAL A 731 4.14 1.62 19.03
N GLU A 732 2.83 1.75 19.17
CA GLU A 732 2.13 1.86 20.46
C GLU A 732 2.35 0.61 21.31
N CYS A 733 2.21 -0.57 20.69
CA CYS A 733 2.41 -1.85 21.37
C CYS A 733 3.86 -2.07 21.79
N ILE A 734 4.84 -1.66 20.96
CA ILE A 734 6.27 -1.69 21.32
C ILE A 734 6.53 -0.79 22.53
N MET A 735 6.03 0.45 22.51
CA MET A 735 6.25 1.39 23.62
C MET A 735 5.59 0.94 24.92
N LEU A 736 4.37 0.41 24.83
CA LEU A 736 3.65 -0.17 25.96
C LEU A 736 4.46 -1.31 26.58
N SER A 737 4.94 -2.23 25.74
CA SER A 737 5.68 -3.40 26.21
C SER A 737 7.03 -3.02 26.81
N THR A 738 7.76 -2.14 26.12
CA THR A 738 9.06 -1.59 26.54
C THR A 738 8.95 -0.87 27.87
N THR A 739 7.96 0.01 28.02
CA THR A 739 7.81 0.81 29.26
C THR A 739 7.41 -0.08 30.44
N SER A 740 6.57 -1.09 30.22
CA SER A 740 6.19 -2.04 31.27
C SER A 740 7.41 -2.80 31.83
N VAL A 741 8.27 -3.32 30.95
CA VAL A 741 9.52 -4.00 31.34
C VAL A 741 10.49 -3.05 32.03
N LEU A 742 10.61 -1.81 31.58
CA LEU A 742 11.52 -0.86 32.20
C LEU A 742 11.08 -0.51 33.63
N VAL A 743 9.79 -0.25 33.85
CA VAL A 743 9.28 0.05 35.20
C VAL A 743 9.45 -1.17 36.12
N ALA A 744 9.03 -2.37 35.70
CA ALA A 744 9.16 -3.56 36.52
C ALA A 744 10.62 -4.00 36.73
N GLY A 745 11.45 -3.91 35.68
CA GLY A 745 12.84 -4.33 35.67
C GLY A 745 13.75 -3.40 36.47
N TYR A 746 13.66 -2.09 36.29
CA TYR A 746 14.42 -1.16 37.13
C TYR A 746 13.99 -1.23 38.60
N SER A 747 12.69 -1.39 38.87
CA SER A 747 12.22 -1.54 40.26
C SER A 747 12.88 -2.74 40.94
N TRP A 748 13.07 -3.85 40.21
CA TRP A 748 13.80 -5.01 40.73
C TRP A 748 15.29 -4.73 40.91
N ILE A 749 15.95 -4.21 39.87
CA ILE A 749 17.39 -3.93 39.87
C ILE A 749 17.76 -2.95 40.99
N ASP A 750 17.01 -1.86 41.16
CA ASP A 750 17.32 -0.81 42.13
C ASP A 750 17.18 -1.29 43.59
N THR A 751 16.37 -2.34 43.84
CA THR A 751 16.24 -2.95 45.18
C THR A 751 17.33 -3.96 45.49
N GLN A 752 17.89 -4.63 44.48
CA GLN A 752 18.84 -5.75 44.67
C GLN A 752 20.30 -5.37 44.37
N LEU A 753 20.51 -4.39 43.48
CA LEU A 753 21.81 -3.84 43.11
C LEU A 753 21.89 -2.38 43.59
N PRO A 754 22.53 -2.11 44.75
CA PRO A 754 22.74 -0.75 45.20
C PRO A 754 23.68 -0.03 44.23
N SER A 755 23.15 0.96 43.51
CA SER A 755 23.90 1.79 42.56
C SER A 755 23.71 3.27 42.88
N GLN A 756 24.67 4.12 42.48
CA GLN A 756 24.54 5.56 42.70
C GLN A 756 23.41 6.11 41.82
N GLY A 757 22.52 6.92 42.40
CA GLY A 757 21.36 7.46 41.69
C GLY A 757 20.30 6.42 41.35
N ASN A 758 19.93 5.55 42.31
CA ASN A 758 18.76 4.67 42.20
C ASN A 758 17.47 5.51 42.27
N PRO A 759 16.69 5.68 41.18
CA PRO A 759 15.50 6.52 41.14
C PRO A 759 14.34 6.04 42.04
N GLY A 760 14.37 4.79 42.51
CA GLY A 760 13.37 4.24 43.43
C GLY A 760 12.74 2.96 42.89
N TYR A 761 11.46 2.73 43.17
CA TYR A 761 10.70 1.59 42.65
C TYR A 761 9.23 1.97 42.42
N GLY A 762 8.54 1.24 41.53
CA GLY A 762 7.12 1.44 41.25
C GLY A 762 6.81 2.83 40.68
N TYR A 763 6.03 3.62 41.43
CA TYR A 763 5.57 4.95 41.02
C TYR A 763 6.71 5.93 40.69
N GLU A 764 7.80 5.91 41.47
CA GLU A 764 8.95 6.79 41.26
C GLU A 764 9.57 6.61 39.86
N ILE A 765 9.70 5.37 39.41
CA ILE A 765 10.24 5.06 38.09
C ILE A 765 9.25 5.47 36.99
N PHE A 766 7.96 5.23 37.23
CA PHE A 766 6.90 5.54 36.27
C PHE A 766 6.85 7.03 35.92
N TRP A 767 6.71 7.92 36.89
CA TRP A 767 6.54 9.35 36.60
C TRP A 767 7.80 9.93 35.97
N ARG A 768 8.99 9.56 36.46
CA ARG A 768 10.29 9.96 35.88
C ARG A 768 10.39 9.55 34.42
N ARG A 769 9.93 8.34 34.09
CA ARG A 769 9.91 7.84 32.71
C ARG A 769 9.00 8.67 31.81
N VAL A 770 7.81 9.02 32.28
CA VAL A 770 6.87 9.86 31.52
C VAL A 770 7.50 11.23 31.24
N VAL A 771 8.13 11.84 32.25
CA VAL A 771 8.81 13.13 32.08
C VAL A 771 9.96 13.05 31.07
N LEU A 772 10.83 12.05 31.15
CA LEU A 772 11.94 11.89 30.19
C LEU A 772 11.45 11.71 28.75
N VAL A 773 10.35 10.99 28.55
CA VAL A 773 9.72 10.82 27.23
C VAL A 773 9.16 12.16 26.73
N LEU A 774 8.48 12.93 27.59
CA LEU A 774 7.96 14.26 27.24
C LEU A 774 9.09 15.25 26.92
N VAL A 775 10.21 15.22 27.66
CA VAL A 775 11.39 16.06 27.37
C VAL A 775 12.00 15.69 26.02
N GLY A 776 12.17 14.40 25.73
CA GLY A 776 12.66 13.93 24.44
C GLY A 776 11.76 14.38 23.27
N PHE A 777 10.44 14.28 23.45
CA PHE A 777 9.48 14.75 22.44
C PHE A 777 9.43 16.26 22.30
N ALA A 778 9.55 17.01 23.40
CA ALA A 778 9.65 18.46 23.36
C ALA A 778 10.89 18.88 22.55
N ALA A 779 12.05 18.26 22.77
CA ALA A 779 13.26 18.54 22.00
C ALA A 779 13.09 18.21 20.51
N SER A 780 12.52 17.04 20.18
CA SER A 780 12.24 16.68 18.78
C SER A 780 11.18 17.56 18.13
N PHE A 781 10.22 18.07 18.90
CA PHE A 781 9.22 19.04 18.45
C PHE A 781 9.85 20.40 18.17
N VAL A 782 10.80 20.88 18.98
CA VAL A 782 11.56 22.09 18.67
C VAL A 782 12.30 21.95 17.34
N MET A 783 12.92 20.78 17.08
CA MET A 783 13.55 20.50 15.79
C MET A 783 12.56 20.37 14.63
N MET A 784 11.28 20.13 14.91
CA MET A 784 10.19 20.10 13.94
C MET A 784 9.78 21.50 13.48
N ILE A 785 9.93 22.52 14.35
CA ILE A 785 9.63 23.93 14.01
C ILE A 785 10.60 24.44 12.94
N LEU A 786 11.84 23.93 12.92
CA LEU A 786 12.79 24.17 11.84
C LEU A 786 12.26 23.55 10.54
N PRO A 787 12.26 24.28 9.41
CA PRO A 787 11.49 23.99 8.19
C PRO A 787 11.42 22.49 7.87
N PRO A 788 10.28 21.83 8.13
CA PRO A 788 10.15 20.39 7.97
C PRO A 788 10.13 20.00 6.48
N GLN A 789 10.56 18.79 6.17
CA GLN A 789 10.25 18.18 4.88
C GLN A 789 8.74 17.94 4.85
N SER A 790 8.03 18.71 4.00
CA SER A 790 6.59 18.63 3.89
C SER A 790 6.16 17.25 3.39
N SER A 791 5.33 16.57 4.17
CA SER A 791 4.74 15.29 3.77
C SER A 791 3.79 15.46 2.58
N ARG A 792 3.18 16.65 2.45
CA ARG A 792 2.32 17.04 1.32
C ARG A 792 3.13 17.10 0.02
N LYS A 793 4.29 17.75 0.05
CA LYS A 793 5.21 17.80 -1.11
C LYS A 793 5.68 16.41 -1.51
N ALA A 794 6.03 15.57 -0.54
CA ALA A 794 6.42 14.19 -0.82
C ALA A 794 5.29 13.37 -1.45
N LEU A 795 4.05 13.54 -0.98
CA LEU A 795 2.87 12.92 -1.57
C LEU A 795 2.63 13.43 -3.01
N ARG A 796 2.78 14.73 -3.25
CA ARG A 796 2.66 15.35 -4.58
C ARG A 796 3.69 14.80 -5.57
N LEU A 797 4.98 14.79 -5.20
CA LEU A 797 6.06 14.25 -6.04
C LEU A 797 5.90 12.75 -6.26
N GLY A 798 5.51 12.01 -5.22
CA GLY A 798 5.18 10.60 -5.35
C GLY A 798 4.06 10.38 -6.35
N THR A 799 3.04 11.24 -6.32
CA THR A 799 1.91 11.17 -7.26
C THR A 799 2.33 11.52 -8.69
N ALA A 800 3.18 12.53 -8.89
CA ALA A 800 3.74 12.84 -10.20
C ALA A 800 4.51 11.63 -10.77
N SER A 801 5.35 11.00 -9.95
CA SER A 801 6.09 9.80 -10.35
C SER A 801 5.16 8.63 -10.71
N THR A 802 4.09 8.39 -9.96
CA THR A 802 3.13 7.32 -10.29
C THR A 802 2.36 7.62 -11.58
N VAL A 803 1.98 8.88 -11.85
CA VAL A 803 1.38 9.27 -13.14
C VAL A 803 2.35 9.00 -14.30
N SER A 804 3.63 9.36 -14.17
CA SER A 804 4.65 9.03 -15.17
C SER A 804 4.81 7.51 -15.38
N GLN A 805 4.81 6.72 -14.30
CA GLN A 805 4.89 5.26 -14.41
C GLN A 805 3.65 4.64 -15.06
N ILE A 806 2.45 5.20 -14.83
CA ILE A 806 1.20 4.83 -15.51
C ILE A 806 1.29 5.15 -17.01
N SER A 807 1.81 6.32 -17.38
CA SER A 807 2.06 6.68 -18.78
C SER A 807 3.00 5.68 -19.47
N GLN A 808 4.06 5.26 -18.79
CA GLN A 808 4.96 4.24 -19.34
C GLN A 808 4.30 2.85 -19.44
N LEU A 809 3.36 2.50 -18.56
CA LEU A 809 2.55 1.27 -18.69
C LEU A 809 1.62 1.35 -19.90
N TYR A 810 0.98 2.50 -20.10
CA TYR A 810 0.17 2.78 -21.29
C TYR A 810 1.03 2.66 -22.56
N GLY A 811 2.18 3.33 -22.61
CA GLY A 811 3.11 3.26 -23.75
C GLY A 811 3.55 1.84 -24.09
N LEU A 812 3.91 1.04 -23.08
CA LEU A 812 4.28 -0.37 -23.27
C LEU A 812 3.12 -1.21 -23.85
N LEU A 813 1.89 -0.96 -23.41
CA LEU A 813 0.72 -1.66 -23.97
C LEU A 813 0.47 -1.22 -25.42
N ILE A 814 0.40 0.08 -25.68
CA ILE A 814 0.11 0.61 -27.02
C ILE A 814 1.20 0.22 -28.02
N SER A 815 2.48 0.27 -27.64
CA SER A 815 3.55 -0.23 -28.52
C SER A 815 3.39 -1.71 -28.84
N SER A 816 2.94 -2.50 -27.86
CA SER A 816 2.66 -3.93 -28.04
C SER A 816 1.38 -4.18 -28.86
N TRP A 817 0.46 -3.21 -28.96
CA TRP A 817 -0.67 -3.29 -29.88
C TRP A 817 -0.26 -3.01 -31.32
N LEU A 818 0.70 -2.10 -31.53
CA LEU A 818 1.16 -1.64 -32.85
C LEU A 818 2.10 -2.65 -33.54
N THR A 819 2.95 -3.34 -32.78
CA THR A 819 4.03 -4.21 -33.31
C THR A 819 3.60 -5.65 -33.63
N VAL A 820 2.35 -6.03 -33.35
CA VAL A 820 1.88 -7.42 -33.47
C VAL A 820 1.92 -7.93 -34.92
N GLU A 821 1.62 -7.07 -35.90
CA GLU A 821 1.53 -7.48 -37.30
C GLU A 821 2.91 -7.69 -37.92
N GLU A 822 3.84 -6.77 -37.65
CA GLU A 822 5.25 -6.92 -38.02
C GLU A 822 5.83 -8.21 -37.41
N GLU A 823 5.59 -8.48 -36.13
CA GLU A 823 6.04 -9.71 -35.47
C GLU A 823 5.41 -10.99 -36.06
N ALA A 824 4.17 -10.93 -36.54
CA ALA A 824 3.47 -12.06 -37.14
C ALA A 824 3.87 -12.31 -38.61
N GLU A 825 4.28 -11.26 -39.33
CA GLU A 825 4.81 -11.35 -40.69
C GLU A 825 6.26 -11.84 -40.70
N ASP A 826 7.09 -11.37 -39.77
CA ASP A 826 8.47 -11.84 -39.58
C ASP A 826 8.51 -13.35 -39.27
N GLU A 827 7.58 -13.88 -38.45
CA GLU A 827 7.49 -15.32 -38.18
C GLU A 827 7.13 -16.15 -39.42
N LYS A 828 6.22 -15.66 -40.27
CA LYS A 828 5.87 -16.35 -41.52
C LYS A 828 7.04 -16.37 -42.50
N ALA A 829 7.92 -15.35 -42.44
CA ALA A 829 9.11 -15.27 -43.27
C ALA A 829 10.24 -16.21 -42.78
N ASP A 830 10.32 -16.52 -41.49
CA ASP A 830 11.43 -17.30 -40.89
C ASP A 830 11.22 -18.84 -40.86
N GLY A 831 10.12 -19.34 -41.42
CA GLY A 831 10.03 -20.66 -42.07
C GLY A 831 10.49 -21.92 -41.31
N LYS A 832 10.31 -22.03 -40.00
CA LYS A 832 10.54 -23.28 -39.23
C LYS A 832 9.28 -23.73 -38.48
N GLU A 833 8.28 -24.18 -39.23
CA GLU A 833 7.19 -24.97 -38.64
C GLU A 833 7.63 -26.44 -38.57
N ASP A 834 7.97 -26.90 -37.36
CA ASP A 834 8.16 -28.33 -37.05
C ASP A 834 6.77 -28.94 -36.77
N PRO A 835 6.24 -29.85 -37.61
CA PRO A 835 4.85 -30.32 -37.54
C PRO A 835 4.56 -31.31 -36.38
N THR A 836 5.47 -31.43 -35.40
CA THR A 836 5.32 -32.34 -34.25
C THR A 836 5.03 -31.61 -32.92
N ALA A 837 4.83 -30.28 -32.95
CA ALA A 837 4.77 -29.45 -31.76
C ALA A 837 3.36 -29.05 -31.28
N GLU A 838 2.29 -29.79 -31.63
CA GLU A 838 0.90 -29.45 -31.23
C GLU A 838 0.61 -29.53 -29.71
N ASN A 839 1.55 -30.02 -28.88
CA ASN A 839 1.30 -30.27 -27.45
C ASN A 839 2.25 -29.53 -26.46
N LYS A 840 2.96 -28.49 -26.89
CA LYS A 840 3.65 -27.56 -25.96
C LYS A 840 2.95 -26.20 -25.96
N PRO A 841 2.79 -25.53 -24.80
CA PRO A 841 2.31 -24.16 -24.75
C PRO A 841 3.38 -23.26 -25.39
N THR A 842 3.23 -23.00 -26.68
CA THR A 842 4.06 -22.05 -27.43
C THR A 842 3.74 -20.66 -26.92
N SER A 843 4.66 -20.07 -26.14
CA SER A 843 4.62 -18.64 -25.83
C SER A 843 4.81 -17.90 -27.14
N HIS A 844 3.74 -17.34 -27.70
CA HIS A 844 3.86 -16.54 -28.91
C HIS A 844 4.82 -15.34 -28.66
N PRO A 845 5.67 -14.93 -29.62
CA PRO A 845 6.62 -13.83 -29.43
C PRO A 845 5.98 -12.52 -28.95
N TYR A 846 4.73 -12.25 -29.35
CA TYR A 846 3.96 -11.08 -28.92
C TYR A 846 3.53 -11.11 -27.44
N GLU A 847 3.87 -12.14 -26.66
CA GLU A 847 3.64 -12.21 -25.21
C GLU A 847 4.84 -11.75 -24.38
N LYS A 848 5.96 -11.38 -25.02
CA LYS A 848 7.19 -10.89 -24.34
C LYS A 848 6.95 -9.68 -23.44
N TRP A 849 5.93 -8.86 -23.71
CA TRP A 849 5.59 -7.68 -22.89
C TRP A 849 4.97 -8.07 -21.53
N GLN A 850 4.33 -9.24 -21.41
CA GLN A 850 3.53 -9.60 -20.23
C GLN A 850 4.33 -9.61 -18.92
N PRO A 851 5.54 -10.20 -18.84
CA PRO A 851 6.33 -10.19 -17.60
C PRO A 851 6.75 -8.78 -17.19
N ALA A 852 7.20 -7.97 -18.15
CA ALA A 852 7.61 -6.58 -17.92
C ALA A 852 6.43 -5.72 -17.42
N PHE A 853 5.27 -5.85 -18.08
CA PHE A 853 4.03 -5.18 -17.67
C PHE A 853 3.61 -5.58 -16.25
N ARG A 854 3.53 -6.87 -15.94
CA ARG A 854 3.14 -7.37 -14.61
C ARG A 854 4.10 -6.93 -13.51
N ALA A 855 5.40 -6.89 -13.78
CA ALA A 855 6.39 -6.42 -12.82
C ALA A 855 6.17 -4.94 -12.48
N LYS A 856 6.03 -4.10 -13.50
CA LYS A 856 5.83 -2.66 -13.35
C LYS A 856 4.47 -2.32 -12.75
N LEU A 857 3.40 -3.00 -13.18
CA LEU A 857 2.06 -2.86 -12.61
C LEU A 857 2.05 -3.07 -11.08
N MET A 858 2.72 -4.13 -10.61
CA MET A 858 2.81 -4.41 -9.18
C MET A 858 3.63 -3.36 -8.42
N SER A 859 4.67 -2.80 -9.05
CA SER A 859 5.43 -1.68 -8.51
C SER A 859 4.54 -0.44 -8.35
N VAL A 860 3.80 -0.04 -9.38
CA VAL A 860 2.90 1.13 -9.30
C VAL A 860 1.79 0.90 -8.29
N ALA A 861 1.18 -0.29 -8.27
CA ALA A 861 0.16 -0.65 -7.28
C ALA A 861 0.71 -0.56 -5.84
N SER A 862 1.96 -0.98 -5.63
CA SER A 862 2.63 -0.86 -4.32
C SER A 862 2.83 0.59 -3.89
N ALA A 863 3.26 1.45 -4.82
CA ALA A 863 3.48 2.87 -4.56
C ALA A 863 2.15 3.58 -4.22
N LEU A 864 1.08 3.32 -4.97
CA LEU A 864 -0.24 3.89 -4.69
C LEU A 864 -0.80 3.42 -3.35
N ALA A 865 -0.62 2.15 -2.98
CA ALA A 865 -1.05 1.64 -1.68
C ALA A 865 -0.30 2.32 -0.52
N ALA A 866 1.01 2.52 -0.67
CA ALA A 866 1.82 3.24 0.32
C ALA A 866 1.39 4.72 0.43
N GLN A 867 1.12 5.39 -0.68
CA GLN A 867 0.63 6.77 -0.71
C GLN A 867 -0.76 6.91 -0.08
N LYS A 868 -1.67 5.94 -0.30
CA LYS A 868 -2.98 5.92 0.35
C LYS A 868 -2.85 5.79 1.88
N MET A 869 -1.91 4.99 2.37
CA MET A 869 -1.60 4.89 3.80
C MET A 869 -0.99 6.19 4.34
N GLN A 870 -0.07 6.81 3.59
CA GLN A 870 0.52 8.11 3.93
C GLN A 870 -0.52 9.23 4.00
N MET A 871 -1.56 9.19 3.16
CA MET A 871 -2.65 10.18 3.18
C MET A 871 -3.28 10.29 4.57
N VAL A 872 -3.55 9.16 5.23
CA VAL A 872 -4.17 9.12 6.56
C VAL A 872 -3.36 9.90 7.59
N THR A 873 -2.02 9.85 7.51
CA THR A 873 -1.15 10.61 8.41
C THR A 873 -1.00 12.05 7.96
N VAL A 874 -0.92 12.35 6.66
CA VAL A 874 -0.77 13.72 6.14
C VAL A 874 -1.91 14.65 6.58
N LYS A 875 -3.14 14.13 6.75
CA LYS A 875 -4.28 14.90 7.30
C LYS A 875 -4.00 15.49 8.70
N TRP A 876 -3.07 14.91 9.47
CA TRP A 876 -2.67 15.39 10.80
C TRP A 876 -1.72 16.59 10.77
N GLU A 877 -1.12 16.87 9.62
CA GLU A 877 -0.28 18.04 9.42
C GLU A 877 -1.16 19.29 9.54
N ARG A 878 -1.15 19.95 10.72
CA ARG A 878 -1.88 21.21 10.92
C ARG A 878 -1.47 22.19 9.82
N ASN A 879 -2.43 22.99 9.36
CA ASN A 879 -2.27 23.98 8.29
C ASN A 879 -1.35 25.14 8.72
N ILE A 880 -0.04 24.87 8.83
CA ILE A 880 0.97 25.88 9.16
C ILE A 880 1.13 26.85 7.97
N ARG A 881 0.83 26.43 6.74
CA ARG A 881 0.90 27.27 5.53
C ARG A 881 -0.45 27.68 4.94
N GLY A 882 -1.56 27.04 5.36
CA GLY A 882 -2.90 27.22 4.81
C GLY A 882 -3.64 25.89 4.60
N GLY A 883 -4.94 25.95 4.26
CA GLY A 883 -5.78 24.76 4.04
C GLY A 883 -5.25 23.86 2.92
N TRP A 884 -4.94 22.60 3.24
CA TRP A 884 -4.50 21.62 2.24
C TRP A 884 -5.70 21.01 1.50
N PRO A 885 -5.67 20.89 0.15
CA PRO A 885 -6.72 20.26 -0.64
C PRO A 885 -6.69 18.72 -0.52
N ALA A 886 -6.89 18.21 0.70
CA ALA A 886 -6.92 16.78 1.02
C ALA A 886 -7.83 15.96 0.09
N GLU A 887 -9.04 16.46 -0.16
CA GLU A 887 -10.03 15.80 -1.02
C GLU A 887 -9.54 15.62 -2.47
N HIS A 888 -8.75 16.58 -2.97
CA HIS A 888 -8.25 16.53 -4.35
C HIS A 888 -7.20 15.44 -4.50
N TYR A 889 -6.28 15.33 -3.54
CA TYR A 889 -5.28 14.24 -3.51
C TYR A 889 -5.90 12.86 -3.26
N GLU A 890 -6.93 12.78 -2.42
CA GLU A 890 -7.68 11.53 -2.20
C GLU A 890 -8.32 11.06 -3.50
N LYS A 891 -9.02 11.96 -4.21
CA LYS A 891 -9.60 11.70 -5.52
C LYS A 891 -8.52 11.37 -6.58
N LEU A 892 -7.40 12.08 -6.58
CA LEU A 892 -6.28 11.85 -7.50
C LEU A 892 -5.71 10.43 -7.36
N LEU A 893 -5.57 9.93 -6.13
CA LEU A 893 -5.11 8.56 -5.88
C LEU A 893 -6.16 7.52 -6.26
N GLU A 894 -7.44 7.76 -5.98
CA GLU A 894 -8.55 6.89 -6.39
C GLU A 894 -8.62 6.73 -7.91
N VAL A 895 -8.49 7.83 -8.65
CA VAL A 895 -8.51 7.82 -10.12
C VAL A 895 -7.30 7.06 -10.67
N GLN A 896 -6.10 7.24 -10.11
CA GLN A 896 -4.92 6.45 -10.53
C GLN A 896 -5.07 4.94 -10.27
N ILE A 897 -5.67 4.55 -9.16
CA ILE A 897 -5.98 3.14 -8.86
C ILE A 897 -6.95 2.56 -9.90
N LYS A 898 -7.93 3.38 -10.34
CA LYS A 898 -8.85 3.02 -11.42
C LYS A 898 -8.12 2.87 -12.75
N MET A 899 -7.24 3.80 -13.12
CA MET A 899 -6.42 3.72 -14.34
C MET A 899 -5.60 2.43 -14.42
N LEU A 900 -5.02 1.97 -13.30
CA LEU A 900 -4.32 0.67 -13.30
C LEU A 900 -5.26 -0.49 -13.62
N SER A 901 -6.51 -0.43 -13.14
CA SER A 901 -7.51 -1.47 -13.41
C SER A 901 -7.98 -1.44 -14.87
N ASP A 902 -8.03 -0.26 -15.49
CA ASP A 902 -8.31 -0.08 -16.91
C ASP A 902 -7.15 -0.59 -17.78
N LEU A 903 -5.90 -0.28 -17.42
CA LEU A 903 -4.72 -0.84 -18.09
C LEU A 903 -4.64 -2.37 -17.99
N ILE A 904 -5.05 -2.97 -16.85
CA ILE A 904 -5.15 -4.43 -16.70
C ILE A 904 -6.16 -5.03 -17.67
N GLN A 905 -7.32 -4.39 -17.85
CA GLN A 905 -8.34 -4.85 -18.78
C GLN A 905 -7.86 -4.74 -20.23
N LEU A 906 -7.20 -3.63 -20.58
CA LEU A 906 -6.62 -3.43 -21.90
C LEU A 906 -5.52 -4.48 -22.21
N ALA A 907 -4.67 -4.77 -21.22
CA ALA A 907 -3.68 -5.84 -21.28
C ALA A 907 -4.34 -7.23 -21.43
N GLY A 908 -5.45 -7.47 -20.72
CA GLY A 908 -6.25 -8.69 -20.84
C GLY A 908 -6.80 -8.88 -22.25
N ALA A 909 -7.37 -7.83 -22.84
CA ALA A 909 -7.86 -7.84 -24.22
C ALA A 909 -6.72 -8.10 -25.22
N LEU A 910 -5.56 -7.45 -25.05
CA LEU A 910 -4.38 -7.66 -25.89
C LEU A 910 -3.94 -9.12 -25.90
N SER A 911 -3.96 -9.79 -24.74
CA SER A 911 -3.52 -11.18 -24.64
C SER A 911 -4.45 -12.20 -25.31
N VAL A 912 -5.72 -11.86 -25.54
CA VAL A 912 -6.73 -12.82 -26.00
C VAL A 912 -7.22 -12.54 -27.42
N LEU A 913 -7.22 -11.28 -27.88
CA LEU A 913 -7.67 -10.96 -29.24
C LEU A 913 -6.75 -11.57 -30.29
N SER A 914 -7.33 -12.16 -31.34
CA SER A 914 -6.60 -12.61 -32.52
C SER A 914 -6.08 -11.44 -33.36
N PRO A 915 -5.01 -11.62 -34.17
CA PRO A 915 -4.44 -10.55 -34.98
C PRO A 915 -5.47 -9.78 -35.82
N LYS A 916 -6.45 -10.49 -36.40
CA LYS A 916 -7.55 -9.88 -37.18
C LYS A 916 -8.39 -8.90 -36.35
N TRP A 917 -8.71 -9.22 -35.10
CA TRP A 917 -9.46 -8.31 -34.22
C TRP A 917 -8.60 -7.18 -33.66
N ARG A 918 -7.30 -7.41 -33.50
CA ARG A 918 -6.35 -6.33 -33.15
C ARG A 918 -6.22 -5.32 -34.29
N ASN A 919 -6.09 -5.79 -35.53
CA ASN A 919 -6.12 -4.97 -36.74
C ASN A 919 -7.43 -4.15 -36.82
N ARG A 920 -8.58 -4.80 -36.59
CA ARG A 920 -9.87 -4.09 -36.52
C ARG A 920 -9.91 -3.05 -35.41
N LEU A 921 -9.33 -3.31 -34.24
CA LEU A 921 -9.24 -2.34 -33.16
C LEU A 921 -8.34 -1.16 -33.56
N LEU A 922 -7.20 -1.41 -34.21
CA LEU A 922 -6.26 -0.41 -34.70
C LEU A 922 -6.90 0.54 -35.72
N HIS A 923 -7.65 0.02 -36.70
CA HIS A 923 -8.18 0.82 -37.80
C HIS A 923 -9.64 1.25 -37.66
N LYS A 924 -10.47 0.55 -36.88
CA LYS A 924 -11.90 0.86 -36.72
C LYS A 924 -12.24 1.55 -35.40
N THR A 925 -11.30 1.71 -34.47
CA THR A 925 -11.55 2.45 -33.23
C THR A 925 -10.73 3.73 -33.17
N SER A 926 -11.35 4.82 -32.72
CA SER A 926 -10.69 6.11 -32.56
C SER A 926 -9.55 6.09 -31.53
N PHE A 927 -9.54 5.09 -30.63
CA PHE A 927 -8.61 4.97 -29.51
C PHE A 927 -7.15 4.74 -29.94
N LEU A 928 -6.93 4.13 -31.09
CA LEU A 928 -5.59 3.83 -31.63
C LEU A 928 -5.19 4.76 -32.77
N ASN A 929 -5.92 5.87 -32.96
CA ASN A 929 -5.51 6.91 -33.89
C ASN A 929 -4.17 7.53 -33.41
N PRO A 930 -3.15 7.63 -34.29
CA PRO A 930 -1.85 8.20 -33.94
C PRO A 930 -1.94 9.59 -33.29
N ASN A 931 -2.88 10.43 -33.75
CA ASN A 931 -3.07 11.78 -33.21
C ASN A 931 -3.59 11.74 -31.76
N LEU A 932 -4.53 10.82 -31.46
CA LEU A 932 -5.05 10.66 -30.11
C LEU A 932 -3.99 10.07 -29.16
N ILE A 933 -3.19 9.11 -29.63
CA ILE A 933 -2.10 8.53 -28.82
C ILE A 933 -1.10 9.64 -28.43
N SER A 934 -0.78 10.54 -29.36
CA SER A 934 0.06 11.71 -29.10
C SER A 934 -0.56 12.64 -28.06
N ASP A 935 -1.86 12.98 -28.21
CA ASP A 935 -2.60 13.82 -27.25
C ASP A 935 -2.59 13.20 -25.84
N VAL A 936 -2.84 11.89 -25.72
CA VAL A 936 -2.85 11.16 -24.44
C VAL A 936 -1.47 11.20 -23.78
N MET A 937 -0.41 10.90 -24.53
CA MET A 937 0.96 10.92 -24.02
C MET A 937 1.38 12.34 -23.58
N ALA A 938 0.98 13.36 -24.33
CA ALA A 938 1.24 14.76 -23.99
C ALA A 938 0.55 15.16 -22.68
N ILE A 939 -0.73 14.80 -22.48
CA ILE A 939 -1.44 15.13 -21.23
C ILE A 939 -0.82 14.41 -20.03
N PHE A 940 -0.43 13.14 -20.17
CA PHE A 940 0.31 12.44 -19.11
C PHE A 940 1.59 13.17 -18.72
N GLY A 941 2.37 13.61 -19.71
CA GLY A 941 3.61 14.36 -19.50
C GLY A 941 3.36 15.71 -18.81
N ILE A 942 2.37 16.47 -19.29
CA ILE A 942 2.01 17.79 -18.74
C ILE A 942 1.52 17.66 -17.29
N VAL A 943 0.65 16.69 -17.01
CA VAL A 943 0.12 16.46 -15.66
C VAL A 943 1.23 16.04 -14.70
N SER A 944 2.08 15.09 -15.11
CA SER A 944 3.25 14.67 -14.32
C SER A 944 4.16 15.86 -14.02
N MET A 945 4.54 16.64 -15.04
CA MET A 945 5.42 17.80 -14.91
C MET A 945 4.80 18.90 -14.05
N SER A 946 3.50 19.18 -14.20
CA SER A 946 2.79 20.19 -13.42
C SER A 946 2.71 19.79 -11.95
N LEU A 947 2.42 18.52 -11.62
CA LEU A 947 2.45 18.04 -10.24
C LEU A 947 3.88 18.03 -9.67
N GLU A 948 4.89 17.73 -10.48
CA GLU A 948 6.28 17.73 -10.05
C GLU A 948 6.76 19.14 -9.70
N THR A 949 6.55 20.09 -10.61
CA THR A 949 7.04 21.47 -10.51
C THR A 949 6.11 22.41 -9.73
N GLY A 950 4.82 22.10 -9.67
CA GLY A 950 3.78 23.00 -9.15
C GLY A 950 3.53 24.22 -10.06
N HIS A 951 3.78 24.10 -11.36
CA HIS A 951 3.43 25.13 -12.34
C HIS A 951 1.99 24.97 -12.85
N PRO A 952 1.29 26.08 -13.11
CA PRO A 952 -0.07 26.04 -13.64
C PRO A 952 -0.10 25.47 -15.05
N VAL A 953 -1.23 24.89 -15.42
CA VAL A 953 -1.48 24.28 -16.72
C VAL A 953 -2.27 25.24 -17.61
N HIS A 954 -2.02 25.29 -18.92
CA HIS A 954 -2.82 26.14 -19.82
C HIS A 954 -4.23 25.58 -19.99
N ASP A 955 -5.23 26.47 -19.94
CA ASP A 955 -6.63 26.05 -20.01
C ASP A 955 -7.05 25.57 -21.41
N VAL A 956 -6.33 26.04 -22.44
CA VAL A 956 -6.50 25.68 -23.87
C VAL A 956 -6.30 24.19 -24.14
N LEU A 957 -5.54 23.49 -23.29
CA LEU A 957 -5.31 22.06 -23.45
C LEU A 957 -6.63 21.29 -23.43
N PRO A 958 -6.75 20.23 -24.25
CA PRO A 958 -7.98 19.46 -24.36
C PRO A 958 -8.46 19.01 -22.97
N SER A 959 -9.64 19.48 -22.60
CA SER A 959 -10.33 19.16 -21.34
C SER A 959 -11.08 17.83 -21.40
N ASN A 960 -11.31 17.32 -22.60
CA ASN A 960 -12.06 16.09 -22.86
C ASN A 960 -11.40 15.31 -24.00
N LEU A 961 -10.66 14.26 -23.65
CA LEU A 961 -9.97 13.38 -24.60
C LEU A 961 -10.95 12.54 -25.43
N LEU A 962 -12.15 12.27 -24.91
CA LEU A 962 -13.17 11.54 -25.66
C LEU A 962 -13.68 12.38 -26.84
N ASP A 963 -13.91 13.66 -26.62
CA ASP A 963 -14.30 14.59 -27.69
C ASP A 963 -13.20 14.67 -28.78
N ARG A 964 -11.94 14.71 -28.37
CA ARG A 964 -10.78 14.62 -29.28
C ARG A 964 -10.76 13.33 -30.08
N SER A 965 -11.09 12.19 -29.45
CA SER A 965 -11.16 10.91 -30.15
C SER A 965 -12.21 10.93 -31.26
N VAL A 966 -13.38 11.52 -31.02
CA VAL A 966 -14.46 11.62 -32.02
C VAL A 966 -14.08 12.61 -33.12
N TYR A 967 -13.47 13.74 -32.76
CA TYR A 967 -12.97 14.73 -33.72
C TYR A 967 -11.95 14.12 -34.69
N HIS A 968 -10.95 13.40 -34.17
CA HIS A 968 -9.93 12.75 -35.01
C HIS A 968 -10.52 11.65 -35.90
N ASP A 969 -11.50 10.90 -35.41
CA ASP A 969 -12.21 9.88 -36.19
C ASP A 969 -12.97 10.48 -37.39
N GLU A 970 -13.74 11.55 -37.16
CA GLU A 970 -14.45 12.24 -38.23
C GLU A 970 -13.52 12.86 -39.26
N GLN A 971 -12.42 13.45 -38.82
CA GLN A 971 -11.45 14.04 -39.72
C GLN A 971 -10.78 12.96 -40.59
N SER A 972 -10.44 11.81 -40.01
CA SER A 972 -9.93 10.66 -40.76
C SER A 972 -10.95 10.14 -41.78
N ARG A 973 -12.23 10.06 -41.42
CA ARG A 973 -13.31 9.64 -42.34
C ARG A 973 -13.54 10.63 -43.47
N MET A 974 -13.61 11.93 -43.18
CA MET A 974 -13.79 12.98 -44.19
C MET A 974 -12.63 13.05 -45.16
N VAL A 975 -11.38 12.93 -44.69
CA VAL A 975 -10.19 12.91 -45.56
C VAL A 975 -10.21 11.67 -46.46
N GLY A 976 -10.54 10.50 -45.92
CA GLY A 976 -10.68 9.27 -46.70
C GLY A 976 -11.78 9.36 -47.78
N GLU A 977 -12.92 9.97 -47.47
CA GLU A 977 -13.99 10.22 -48.46
C GLU A 977 -13.60 11.26 -49.52
N ARG A 978 -12.80 12.26 -49.15
CA ARG A 978 -12.27 13.27 -50.09
C ARG A 978 -11.26 12.67 -51.05
N PHE A 979 -10.38 11.79 -50.58
CA PHE A 979 -9.44 11.05 -51.42
C PHE A 979 -10.17 10.08 -52.35
N LYS A 980 -11.18 9.34 -51.85
CA LYS A 980 -12.06 8.50 -52.69
C LYS A 980 -12.84 9.28 -53.76
N ARG A 981 -13.08 10.59 -53.57
CA ARG A 981 -13.67 11.46 -54.60
C ARG A 981 -12.65 11.97 -55.62
N PHE A 982 -11.38 12.13 -55.23
CA PHE A 982 -10.30 12.53 -56.13
C PHE A 982 -9.83 11.37 -57.02
N ASP A 983 -9.73 10.15 -56.48
CA ASP A 983 -9.33 8.94 -57.22
C ASP A 983 -10.42 8.39 -58.15
N ARG A 984 -11.61 9.03 -58.21
CA ARG A 984 -12.65 8.68 -59.21
C ARG A 984 -12.40 9.32 -60.58
N ILE A 985 -11.30 10.05 -60.75
CA ILE A 985 -10.95 10.73 -62.01
C ILE A 985 -10.03 9.88 -62.88
N ASP A 986 -9.29 8.90 -62.32
CA ASP A 986 -8.43 7.99 -63.07
C ASP A 986 -8.84 6.51 -62.83
N GLY A 987 -8.94 5.74 -63.91
CA GLY A 987 -9.65 4.47 -63.96
C GLY A 987 -9.02 3.28 -63.22
N GLU A 988 -9.92 2.34 -62.88
CA GLU A 988 -9.79 0.88 -62.69
C GLU A 988 -8.67 0.23 -61.85
N GLU A 989 -7.59 0.90 -61.42
CA GLU A 989 -6.51 0.24 -60.65
C GLU A 989 -6.57 0.43 -59.12
N ALA A 990 -7.47 1.28 -58.61
CA ALA A 990 -7.59 1.54 -57.16
C ALA A 990 -8.58 0.62 -56.40
N ALA A 991 -9.13 -0.40 -57.05
CA ALA A 991 -10.08 -1.33 -56.42
C ALA A 991 -9.40 -2.43 -55.56
N GLU A 992 -8.11 -2.70 -55.77
CA GLU A 992 -7.37 -3.74 -55.03
C GLU A 992 -6.72 -3.27 -53.73
N SER A 993 -6.68 -1.96 -53.45
CA SER A 993 -6.17 -1.39 -52.19
C SER A 993 -7.28 -0.83 -51.28
N ALA A 994 -8.54 -1.20 -51.51
CA ALA A 994 -9.61 -0.93 -50.56
C ALA A 994 -9.40 -1.77 -49.29
N PRO A 995 -9.35 -1.17 -48.08
CA PRO A 995 -9.18 -1.93 -46.86
C PRO A 995 -10.32 -2.94 -46.72
N ILE A 996 -9.91 -4.20 -46.58
CA ILE A 996 -10.72 -5.41 -46.51
C ILE A 996 -11.89 -5.22 -45.52
N THR A 997 -13.11 -5.26 -46.07
CA THR A 997 -14.42 -5.61 -45.46
C THR A 997 -15.08 -4.63 -44.46
N ASP A 998 -15.97 -3.78 -44.98
CA ASP A 998 -17.16 -3.27 -44.28
C ASP A 998 -18.23 -4.37 -44.17
N GLU A 999 -17.94 -5.45 -43.45
CA GLU A 999 -18.99 -6.41 -43.12
C GLU A 999 -19.93 -5.83 -42.05
N PRO A 1000 -21.26 -5.90 -42.23
CA PRO A 1000 -22.22 -5.45 -41.23
C PRO A 1000 -22.06 -6.21 -39.90
N LEU A 1001 -22.34 -5.52 -38.78
CA LEU A 1001 -22.40 -6.16 -37.46
C LEU A 1001 -23.71 -6.94 -37.37
N THR A 1002 -23.62 -8.27 -37.45
CA THR A 1002 -24.76 -9.20 -37.31
C THR A 1002 -24.88 -9.67 -35.86
N GLY A 1003 -26.08 -10.06 -35.40
CA GLY A 1003 -26.29 -10.70 -34.10
C GLY A 1003 -25.35 -11.88 -33.83
N GLN A 1004 -25.02 -12.67 -34.85
CA GLN A 1004 -24.05 -13.77 -34.75
C GLN A 1004 -22.61 -13.32 -34.41
N LYS A 1005 -22.19 -12.12 -34.84
CA LYS A 1005 -20.86 -11.57 -34.48
C LYS A 1005 -20.81 -11.04 -33.05
N LEU A 1006 -21.92 -10.46 -32.57
CA LEU A 1006 -22.09 -10.06 -31.17
C LEU A 1006 -21.95 -11.26 -30.23
N MET A 1007 -22.40 -12.42 -30.69
CA MET A 1007 -22.25 -13.71 -30.00
C MET A 1007 -20.82 -14.28 -30.05
N SER A 1008 -19.84 -13.65 -30.69
CA SER A 1008 -18.46 -14.19 -30.80
C SER A 1008 -17.55 -13.76 -29.63
N MET A 1009 -16.74 -14.68 -29.08
CA MET A 1009 -15.95 -14.45 -27.84
C MET A 1009 -14.92 -13.33 -28.01
N GLU A 1010 -14.43 -13.19 -29.23
CA GLU A 1010 -13.52 -12.13 -29.62
C GLU A 1010 -14.22 -10.76 -29.53
N TYR A 1011 -15.52 -10.66 -29.80
CA TYR A 1011 -16.27 -9.41 -29.66
C TYR A 1011 -16.46 -8.97 -28.21
N SER A 1012 -16.75 -9.87 -27.26
CA SER A 1012 -16.85 -9.48 -25.83
C SER A 1012 -15.50 -9.03 -25.27
N THR A 1013 -14.43 -9.72 -25.67
CA THR A 1013 -13.04 -9.34 -25.37
C THR A 1013 -12.69 -7.97 -25.96
N PHE A 1014 -13.06 -7.73 -27.22
CA PHE A 1014 -12.88 -6.46 -27.92
C PHE A 1014 -13.64 -5.32 -27.22
N ALA A 1015 -14.92 -5.53 -26.91
CA ALA A 1015 -15.76 -4.56 -26.23
C ALA A 1015 -15.23 -4.22 -24.82
N THR A 1016 -14.67 -5.21 -24.12
CA THR A 1016 -14.00 -4.99 -22.82
C THR A 1016 -12.76 -4.11 -22.97
N GLY A 1017 -11.95 -4.35 -23.99
CA GLY A 1017 -10.78 -3.50 -24.31
C GLY A 1017 -11.19 -2.05 -24.67
N VAL A 1018 -12.24 -1.89 -25.46
CA VAL A 1018 -12.81 -0.57 -25.82
C VAL A 1018 -13.36 0.15 -24.58
N SER A 1019 -14.11 -0.55 -23.72
CA SER A 1019 -14.60 0.00 -22.44
C SER A 1019 -13.44 0.47 -21.55
N ALA A 1020 -12.36 -0.32 -21.47
CA ALA A 1020 -11.18 0.03 -20.70
C ALA A 1020 -10.47 1.27 -21.25
N ALA A 1021 -10.31 1.38 -22.57
CA ALA A 1021 -9.71 2.55 -23.21
C ALA A 1021 -10.54 3.82 -22.95
N PHE A 1022 -11.87 3.73 -23.09
CA PHE A 1022 -12.78 4.84 -22.79
C PHE A 1022 -12.65 5.31 -21.34
N HIS A 1023 -12.65 4.39 -20.37
CA HIS A 1023 -12.52 4.73 -18.96
C HIS A 1023 -11.14 5.30 -18.62
N LEU A 1024 -10.08 4.84 -19.29
CA LEU A 1024 -8.73 5.38 -19.13
C LEU A 1024 -8.64 6.83 -19.59
N LEU A 1025 -9.23 7.18 -20.74
CA LEU A 1025 -9.29 8.56 -21.23
C LEU A 1025 -10.06 9.46 -20.24
N HIS A 1026 -11.22 9.01 -19.78
CA HIS A 1026 -12.00 9.75 -18.79
C HIS A 1026 -11.26 9.93 -17.46
N ALA A 1027 -10.52 8.91 -17.02
CA ALA A 1027 -9.70 8.99 -15.82
C ALA A 1027 -8.54 9.99 -16.00
N LEU A 1028 -7.92 10.04 -17.17
CA LEU A 1028 -6.89 11.02 -17.49
C LEU A 1028 -7.44 12.45 -17.51
N ASP A 1029 -8.63 12.66 -18.08
CA ASP A 1029 -9.34 13.94 -18.03
C ASP A 1029 -9.60 14.39 -16.58
N GLN A 1030 -10.02 13.47 -15.71
CA GLN A 1030 -10.23 13.77 -14.29
C GLN A 1030 -8.95 14.20 -13.57
N ILE A 1031 -7.83 13.47 -13.77
CA ILE A 1031 -6.55 13.84 -13.16
C ILE A 1031 -6.05 15.18 -13.73
N HIS A 1032 -6.25 15.44 -15.02
CA HIS A 1032 -5.93 16.72 -15.66
C HIS A 1032 -6.69 17.88 -15.01
N LEU A 1033 -8.00 17.74 -14.79
CA LEU A 1033 -8.81 18.75 -14.09
C LEU A 1033 -8.39 18.96 -12.64
N ILE A 1034 -8.18 17.87 -11.90
CA ILE A 1034 -7.69 17.96 -10.50
C ILE A 1034 -6.35 18.70 -10.46
N THR A 1035 -5.47 18.45 -11.44
CA THR A 1035 -4.16 19.11 -11.54
C THR A 1035 -4.31 20.60 -11.87
N LYS A 1036 -5.20 20.98 -12.79
CA LYS A 1036 -5.55 22.39 -13.06
C LYS A 1036 -6.04 23.11 -11.79
N GLU A 1037 -6.85 22.45 -10.96
CA GLU A 1037 -7.34 23.05 -9.71
C GLU A 1037 -6.25 23.17 -8.64
N LEU A 1038 -5.36 22.18 -8.55
CA LEU A 1038 -4.26 22.13 -7.59
C LEU A 1038 -3.14 23.13 -7.91
N CYS A 1039 -2.63 23.12 -9.15
CA CYS A 1039 -1.48 23.92 -9.57
C CYS A 1039 -1.87 25.27 -10.19
N GLY A 1040 -3.15 25.44 -10.54
CA GLY A 1040 -3.68 26.60 -11.24
C GLY A 1040 -3.84 26.38 -12.74
N ALA A 1041 -4.69 27.19 -13.36
CA ALA A 1041 -4.95 27.18 -14.79
C ALA A 1041 -4.72 28.56 -15.38
N ILE A 1042 -3.93 28.65 -16.47
CA ILE A 1042 -3.72 29.90 -17.21
C ILE A 1042 -4.80 29.98 -18.29
N PRO A 1043 -5.80 30.89 -18.17
CA PRO A 1043 -6.78 31.11 -19.21
C PRO A 1043 -6.12 31.79 -20.42
N LEU A 1044 -6.64 31.51 -21.61
CA LEU A 1044 -6.35 32.31 -22.79
C LEU A 1044 -7.61 33.15 -23.06
N GLU A 1045 -7.53 34.45 -22.75
CA GLU A 1045 -8.68 35.35 -22.83
C GLU A 1045 -9.32 35.31 -24.22
N GLY A 1046 -10.65 35.16 -24.27
CA GLY A 1046 -11.41 35.04 -25.52
C GLY A 1046 -11.40 33.65 -26.17
N TYR A 1047 -10.54 32.72 -25.76
CA TYR A 1047 -10.46 31.38 -26.36
C TYR A 1047 -11.73 30.55 -26.16
N SER A 1048 -12.26 30.50 -24.94
CA SER A 1048 -13.47 29.72 -24.62
C SER A 1048 -14.67 30.20 -25.44
N ARG A 1049 -14.87 31.51 -25.52
CA ARG A 1049 -15.91 32.14 -26.33
C ARG A 1049 -15.72 31.85 -27.82
N TRP A 1050 -14.51 32.03 -28.35
CA TRP A 1050 -14.21 31.72 -29.75
C TRP A 1050 -14.43 30.24 -30.06
N ARG A 1051 -14.01 29.34 -29.16
CA ARG A 1051 -14.18 27.90 -29.31
C ARG A 1051 -15.65 27.50 -29.30
N GLU A 1052 -16.45 28.06 -28.38
CA GLU A 1052 -17.89 27.81 -28.32
C GLU A 1052 -18.60 28.33 -29.58
N GLU A 1053 -18.28 29.54 -30.04
CA GLU A 1053 -18.80 30.09 -31.30
C GLU A 1053 -18.36 29.25 -32.51
N TYR A 1054 -17.13 28.72 -32.50
CA TYR A 1054 -16.61 27.83 -33.53
C TYR A 1054 -17.35 26.49 -33.54
N GLU A 1055 -17.49 25.84 -32.38
CA GLU A 1055 -18.19 24.57 -32.23
C GLU A 1055 -19.67 24.70 -32.61
N LEU A 1056 -20.36 25.75 -32.17
CA LEU A 1056 -21.76 26.02 -32.54
C LEU A 1056 -21.94 26.23 -34.05
N LYS A 1057 -21.02 26.94 -34.72
CA LYS A 1057 -21.06 27.13 -36.18
C LYS A 1057 -20.86 25.82 -36.94
N HIS A 1058 -19.97 24.95 -36.47
CA HIS A 1058 -19.71 23.66 -37.12
C HIS A 1058 -20.79 22.62 -36.82
N LEU A 1059 -21.37 22.63 -35.62
CA LEU A 1059 -22.52 21.79 -35.25
C LEU A 1059 -23.81 22.24 -35.95
N GLY A 1060 -23.99 23.56 -36.16
CA GLY A 1060 -25.15 24.15 -36.84
C GLY A 1060 -25.30 23.77 -38.32
N HIS A 1061 -24.28 23.18 -38.94
CA HIS A 1061 -24.37 22.59 -40.28
C HIS A 1061 -24.78 21.10 -40.27
N SER A 1062 -24.91 20.48 -39.10
CA SER A 1062 -25.21 19.05 -38.93
C SER A 1062 -26.57 18.73 -38.25
N VAL A 1063 -27.35 19.75 -37.88
CA VAL A 1063 -28.69 19.61 -37.27
C VAL A 1063 -29.80 19.64 -38.31
#